data_AF-A0A9P6ZY69-F1
#
_entry.id   AF-A0A9P6ZY69-F1
#
_cell.length_a   1.000
_cell.length_b   1.000
_cell.length_c   1.000
_cell.angle_alpha   90.00
_cell.angle_beta   90.00
_cell.angle_gamma   90.00
#
_symmetry.space_group_name_H-M   'P 1'
#
loop_
_entity.id
_entity.type
_entity.pdbx_description
1 polymer ?
#
loop_
_entity_poly.entity_id
_entity_poly.type
_entity_poly.pdbx_seq_one_letter_code
_entity_poly.pdbx_strand_id
1 'polypeptide(L)'
;MLPTMTSLPFNFKALFTRHSFPLVAAMVAQTIILGFGWGFMGALWYSQYMALPDWAVRLIVGYPTTLTLVVSLISTVLSVITTSLLTFSMKEALRHDLAKSISLFGLRAAIALTKPTWITCRDKRHWKYMLLTGTIFAMITFLNSCWNTLLLPTLIEWSVTLSGTEMDISSSTFNDVLSALLSNKTARDTYTKAFETLDITALFSGASAASYDAGVRTSSIFNYNGVSYSESTNGLLPAVNDSDYSGSPVTQTAVGLAFTSGFVPINVTIDPGRHLFGSPPQGLGKNYTMTQQGLTAEVNCQERNTSIYSYSAYSNNSTVSFPTGDSVGLAMWEVMAECPNGNSSMLYTTFTNATTLEMNPDTGGFLPAVVCPQPGTPGFSPYKFDILMAGRAKYAYLPTTVCEVVLYVTTVDVTYDQGIVSAAVVDRRPFEDSNMALTEFIASAINYQAGNNQGFQTNVIGDYLTAYVDSNSTDVIFRQLEGYWRGVVEFSGTFLRSGFSATGGLPWTEIPSNTSVVTNGIMFVSTYGWEQGRLIYLFLFVIFTMIWLVTVIAAGLSLKNELQHPRGDDVVFDYCDPIHLITAAAAGGLEGQLYGLEHHDGLKRNEEIEIRYVEEGIGEQGRRAKKRLEVVSRPEPQPTMQVPVPEPHHTMQMPVPEPHPDTLQIPAQELRRWHTNFI
;
A
#
# COMPACT_ATOMS: atom_id res chain seq x y z
N MET A 1 14.33 -44.24 -34.80
CA MET A 1 13.55 -45.47 -34.54
C MET A 1 12.60 -45.19 -33.39
N LEU A 2 11.40 -44.66 -33.70
CA LEU A 2 10.28 -44.57 -32.76
C LEU A 2 9.39 -45.80 -32.97
N PRO A 3 8.86 -46.44 -31.91
CA PRO A 3 7.93 -47.53 -32.07
C PRO A 3 6.58 -46.99 -32.56
N THR A 4 6.08 -47.59 -33.63
CA THR A 4 4.75 -47.38 -34.20
C THR A 4 3.68 -47.75 -33.17
N MET A 5 2.98 -46.74 -32.65
CA MET A 5 1.74 -46.90 -31.89
C MET A 5 0.67 -47.54 -32.80
N THR A 6 0.45 -48.83 -32.61
CA THR A 6 -0.73 -49.53 -33.12
C THR A 6 -1.98 -48.97 -32.46
N SER A 7 -2.87 -48.40 -33.26
CA SER A 7 -4.18 -47.89 -32.87
C SER A 7 -5.03 -48.99 -32.22
N LEU A 8 -5.26 -48.88 -30.92
CA LEU A 8 -6.34 -49.61 -30.25
C LEU A 8 -7.69 -49.12 -30.84
N PRO A 9 -8.59 -50.01 -31.31
CA PRO A 9 -9.91 -49.60 -31.75
C PRO A 9 -10.72 -49.12 -30.54
N PHE A 10 -10.75 -47.81 -30.32
CA PHE A 10 -11.62 -47.16 -29.35
C PHE A 10 -13.07 -47.32 -29.82
N ASN A 11 -13.77 -48.31 -29.28
CA ASN A 11 -15.17 -48.56 -29.60
C ASN A 11 -16.06 -47.51 -28.90
N PHE A 12 -16.27 -46.37 -29.55
CA PHE A 12 -17.03 -45.22 -29.02
C PHE A 12 -18.45 -45.59 -28.55
N LYS A 13 -19.05 -46.65 -29.09
CA LYS A 13 -20.38 -47.14 -28.66
C LYS A 13 -20.39 -47.73 -27.25
N ALA A 14 -19.28 -48.31 -26.78
CA ALA A 14 -19.18 -48.84 -25.42
C ALA A 14 -19.02 -47.73 -24.37
N LEU A 15 -18.60 -46.53 -24.77
CA LEU A 15 -18.45 -45.38 -23.88
C LEU A 15 -19.79 -44.71 -23.53
N PHE A 16 -20.87 -45.07 -24.23
CA PHE A 16 -22.24 -44.57 -24.04
C PHE A 16 -23.16 -45.63 -23.41
N THR A 17 -22.65 -46.46 -22.49
CA THR A 17 -23.54 -47.17 -21.56
C THR A 17 -24.14 -46.15 -20.59
N ARG A 18 -25.32 -46.46 -20.04
CA ARG A 18 -26.08 -45.54 -19.16
C ARG A 18 -25.28 -45.11 -17.91
N HIS A 19 -24.29 -45.89 -17.49
CA HIS A 19 -23.48 -45.67 -16.28
C HIS A 19 -22.08 -45.07 -16.54
N SER A 20 -21.49 -45.25 -17.73
CA SER A 20 -20.19 -44.67 -18.07
C SER A 20 -20.26 -43.15 -18.32
N PHE A 21 -21.38 -42.68 -18.87
CA PHE A 21 -21.61 -41.27 -19.16
C PHE A 21 -21.46 -40.33 -17.94
N PRO A 22 -22.11 -40.59 -16.77
CA PRO A 22 -21.97 -39.71 -15.61
C PRO A 22 -20.55 -39.69 -15.03
N LEU A 23 -19.78 -40.77 -15.13
CA LEU A 23 -18.37 -40.81 -14.68
C LEU A 23 -17.48 -39.94 -15.56
N VAL A 24 -17.64 -40.04 -16.88
CA VAL A 24 -16.92 -39.17 -17.83
C VAL A 24 -17.32 -37.70 -17.63
N ALA A 25 -18.62 -37.44 -17.44
CA ALA A 25 -19.10 -36.09 -17.15
C ALA A 25 -18.51 -35.54 -15.85
N ALA A 26 -18.37 -36.36 -14.80
CA ALA A 26 -17.75 -35.95 -13.54
C ALA A 26 -16.26 -35.61 -13.71
N MET A 27 -15.50 -36.43 -14.47
CA MET A 27 -14.09 -36.13 -14.78
C MET A 27 -13.95 -34.82 -15.56
N VAL A 28 -14.78 -34.63 -16.60
CA VAL A 28 -14.75 -33.41 -17.43
C VAL A 28 -15.11 -32.19 -16.61
N ALA A 29 -16.20 -32.25 -15.83
CA ALA A 29 -16.63 -31.15 -14.96
C ALA A 29 -15.55 -30.79 -13.93
N GLN A 30 -14.95 -31.78 -13.27
CA GLN A 30 -13.88 -31.54 -12.31
C GLN A 30 -12.63 -30.95 -12.97
N THR A 31 -12.34 -31.35 -14.21
CA THR A 31 -11.21 -30.81 -15.00
C THR A 31 -11.46 -29.37 -15.43
N ILE A 32 -12.70 -29.00 -15.78
CA ILE A 32 -13.08 -27.62 -16.07
C ILE A 32 -12.93 -26.74 -14.82
N ILE A 33 -13.42 -27.22 -13.67
CA ILE A 33 -13.30 -26.51 -12.39
C ILE A 33 -11.82 -26.31 -12.01
N LEU A 34 -11.01 -27.36 -12.14
CA LEU A 34 -9.56 -27.26 -11.91
C LEU A 34 -8.92 -26.29 -12.90
N GLY A 35 -9.27 -26.38 -14.18
CA GLY A 35 -8.76 -25.53 -15.24
C GLY A 35 -9.08 -24.06 -15.01
N PHE A 36 -10.25 -23.74 -14.47
CA PHE A 36 -10.60 -22.39 -14.04
C PHE A 36 -9.68 -21.90 -12.91
N GLY A 37 -9.50 -22.71 -11.86
CA GLY A 37 -8.60 -22.37 -10.75
C GLY A 37 -7.15 -22.17 -11.20
N TRP A 38 -6.65 -23.05 -12.07
CA TRP A 38 -5.32 -22.95 -12.66
C TRP A 38 -5.17 -21.79 -13.63
N GLY A 39 -6.19 -21.50 -14.44
CA GLY A 39 -6.19 -20.39 -15.37
C GLY A 39 -6.11 -19.05 -14.62
N PHE A 40 -6.90 -18.92 -13.56
CA PHE A 40 -6.84 -17.76 -12.67
C PHE A 40 -5.45 -17.60 -12.03
N MET A 41 -4.91 -18.69 -11.48
CA MET A 41 -3.57 -18.69 -10.87
C MET A 41 -2.45 -18.40 -11.88
N GLY A 42 -2.54 -18.96 -13.08
CA GLY A 42 -1.59 -18.70 -14.16
C GLY A 42 -1.65 -17.26 -14.62
N ALA A 43 -2.85 -16.66 -14.69
CA ALA A 43 -3.01 -15.24 -14.96
C ALA A 43 -2.37 -14.38 -13.85
N LEU A 44 -2.60 -14.73 -12.58
CA LEU A 44 -1.99 -14.04 -11.44
C LEU A 44 -0.45 -14.15 -11.44
N TRP A 45 0.10 -15.32 -11.77
CA TRP A 45 1.55 -15.50 -11.91
C TRP A 45 2.15 -14.74 -13.09
N TYR A 46 1.39 -14.57 -14.17
CA TYR A 46 1.84 -13.83 -15.33
C TYR A 46 1.82 -12.32 -15.11
N SER A 47 0.76 -11.79 -14.49
CA SER A 47 0.55 -10.35 -14.33
C SER A 47 1.12 -9.78 -13.03
N GLN A 48 1.53 -10.62 -12.07
CA GLN A 48 1.94 -10.29 -10.69
C GLN A 48 0.82 -9.65 -9.83
N TYR A 49 0.09 -8.71 -10.41
CA TYR A 49 -1.07 -8.03 -9.86
C TYR A 49 -2.26 -8.22 -10.80
N MET A 50 -3.44 -8.43 -10.24
CA MET A 50 -4.70 -8.41 -10.97
C MET A 50 -5.63 -7.44 -10.26
N ALA A 51 -5.61 -6.18 -10.67
CA ALA A 51 -6.45 -5.15 -10.08
C ALA A 51 -7.86 -5.17 -10.72
N LEU A 52 -8.88 -4.93 -9.91
CA LEU A 52 -10.24 -4.78 -10.40
C LEU A 52 -10.44 -3.41 -11.06
N PRO A 53 -11.37 -3.29 -12.03
CA PRO A 53 -11.71 -2.01 -12.61
C PRO A 53 -12.37 -1.09 -11.58
N ASP A 54 -12.19 0.23 -11.72
CA ASP A 54 -12.61 1.23 -10.71
C ASP A 54 -14.10 1.16 -10.35
N TRP A 55 -14.97 0.84 -11.31
CA TRP A 55 -16.41 0.68 -11.04
C TRP A 55 -16.69 -0.48 -10.07
N ALA A 56 -15.93 -1.58 -10.17
CA ALA A 56 -16.05 -2.73 -9.29
C ALA A 56 -15.48 -2.39 -7.91
N VAL A 57 -14.34 -1.71 -7.86
CA VAL A 57 -13.73 -1.22 -6.61
C VAL A 57 -14.70 -0.32 -5.84
N ARG A 58 -15.36 0.63 -6.51
CA ARG A 58 -16.38 1.50 -5.90
C ARG A 58 -17.57 0.70 -5.37
N LEU A 59 -18.01 -0.33 -6.09
CA LEU A 59 -19.11 -1.20 -5.66
C LEU A 59 -18.72 -2.03 -4.42
N ILE A 60 -17.48 -2.53 -4.36
CA ILE A 60 -16.94 -3.26 -3.21
C ILE A 60 -16.93 -2.35 -1.97
N VAL A 61 -16.46 -1.12 -2.12
CA VAL A 61 -16.35 -0.16 -1.01
C VAL A 61 -17.73 0.29 -0.54
N GLY A 62 -18.68 0.47 -1.45
CA GLY A 62 -20.06 0.81 -1.11
C GLY A 62 -20.82 -0.34 -0.43
N TYR A 63 -20.50 -1.60 -0.77
CA TYR A 63 -21.25 -2.78 -0.32
C TYR A 63 -20.35 -4.00 0.02
N PRO A 64 -19.45 -3.89 1.00
CA PRO A 64 -18.46 -4.94 1.29
C PRO A 64 -19.12 -6.25 1.79
N THR A 65 -20.21 -6.13 2.54
CA THR A 65 -20.97 -7.27 3.06
C THR A 65 -21.69 -8.04 1.94
N THR A 66 -22.29 -7.32 0.98
CA THR A 66 -22.95 -7.92 -0.19
C THR A 66 -21.96 -8.67 -1.05
N LEU A 67 -20.77 -8.11 -1.31
CA LEU A 67 -19.72 -8.80 -2.05
C LEU A 67 -19.33 -10.10 -1.34
N THR A 68 -19.01 -10.03 -0.05
CA THR A 68 -18.57 -11.18 0.73
C THR A 68 -19.63 -12.28 0.72
N LEU A 69 -20.92 -11.92 0.81
CA LEU A 69 -22.04 -12.86 0.71
C LEU A 69 -22.11 -13.52 -0.67
N VAL A 70 -22.06 -12.73 -1.74
CA VAL A 70 -22.12 -13.26 -3.13
C VAL A 70 -20.95 -14.19 -3.42
N VAL A 71 -19.73 -13.77 -3.06
CA VAL A 71 -18.52 -14.59 -3.25
C VAL A 71 -18.60 -15.87 -2.41
N SER A 72 -19.06 -15.79 -1.15
CA SER A 72 -19.25 -16.95 -0.29
C SER A 72 -20.31 -17.91 -0.84
N LEU A 73 -21.39 -17.40 -1.45
CA LEU A 73 -22.43 -18.21 -2.08
C LEU A 73 -21.90 -18.95 -3.31
N ILE A 74 -21.17 -18.26 -4.19
CA ILE A 74 -20.54 -18.87 -5.37
C ILE A 74 -19.52 -19.93 -4.93
N SER A 75 -18.67 -19.59 -3.95
CA SER A 75 -17.71 -20.49 -3.34
C SER A 75 -18.37 -21.75 -2.77
N THR A 76 -19.51 -21.58 -2.07
CA THR A 76 -20.27 -22.70 -1.50
C THR A 76 -20.82 -23.59 -2.61
N VAL A 77 -21.40 -23.00 -3.67
CA VAL A 77 -21.90 -23.76 -4.83
C VAL A 77 -20.79 -24.56 -5.50
N LEU A 78 -19.62 -23.95 -5.76
CA LEU A 78 -18.47 -24.62 -6.35
C LEU A 78 -17.93 -25.74 -5.46
N SER A 79 -17.88 -25.50 -4.14
CA SER A 79 -17.47 -26.49 -3.15
C SER A 79 -18.44 -27.67 -3.09
N VAL A 80 -19.76 -27.42 -3.11
CA VAL A 80 -20.80 -28.46 -3.10
C VAL A 80 -20.75 -29.28 -4.38
N ILE A 81 -20.63 -28.64 -5.55
CA ILE A 81 -20.51 -29.34 -6.84
C ILE A 81 -19.28 -30.24 -6.84
N THR A 82 -18.12 -29.68 -6.49
CA THR A 82 -16.85 -30.43 -6.44
C THR A 82 -16.93 -31.61 -5.47
N THR A 83 -17.48 -31.40 -4.28
CA THR A 83 -17.65 -32.45 -3.26
C THR A 83 -18.62 -33.53 -3.73
N SER A 84 -19.69 -33.14 -4.44
CA SER A 84 -20.68 -34.08 -5.00
C SER A 84 -20.07 -34.93 -6.11
N LEU A 85 -19.26 -34.35 -7.00
CA LEU A 85 -18.55 -35.07 -8.05
C LEU A 85 -17.51 -36.05 -7.48
N LEU A 86 -16.75 -35.62 -6.47
CA LEU A 86 -15.82 -36.48 -5.74
C LEU A 86 -16.57 -37.64 -5.07
N THR A 87 -17.65 -37.34 -4.34
CA THR A 87 -18.46 -38.33 -3.63
C THR A 87 -19.08 -39.32 -4.61
N PHE A 88 -19.63 -38.86 -5.73
CA PHE A 88 -20.17 -39.71 -6.79
C PHE A 88 -19.11 -40.65 -7.36
N SER A 89 -17.92 -40.11 -7.68
CA SER A 89 -16.81 -40.90 -8.22
C SER A 89 -16.30 -41.94 -7.24
N MET A 90 -16.18 -41.58 -5.95
CA MET A 90 -15.80 -42.50 -4.88
C MET A 90 -16.85 -43.58 -4.64
N LYS A 91 -18.14 -43.22 -4.70
CA LYS A 91 -19.21 -44.19 -4.62
C LYS A 91 -19.04 -45.21 -5.73
N GLU A 92 -19.03 -44.82 -6.99
CA GLU A 92 -18.96 -45.80 -8.09
C GLU A 92 -17.67 -46.64 -8.03
N ALA A 93 -16.53 -46.04 -7.67
CA ALA A 93 -15.30 -46.81 -7.42
C ALA A 93 -15.49 -47.92 -6.36
N LEU A 94 -16.14 -47.58 -5.24
CA LEU A 94 -16.46 -48.52 -4.17
C LEU A 94 -17.43 -49.62 -4.63
N ARG A 95 -18.39 -49.30 -5.51
CA ARG A 95 -19.31 -50.29 -6.09
C ARG A 95 -18.56 -51.42 -6.78
N HIS A 96 -17.55 -51.06 -7.56
CA HIS A 96 -16.75 -52.04 -8.29
C HIS A 96 -15.78 -52.79 -7.38
N ASP A 97 -15.20 -52.13 -6.38
CA ASP A 97 -14.31 -52.80 -5.44
C ASP A 97 -15.05 -53.78 -4.52
N LEU A 98 -16.32 -53.52 -4.18
CA LEU A 98 -17.18 -54.46 -3.43
C LEU A 98 -17.54 -55.73 -4.20
N ALA A 99 -17.37 -55.73 -5.53
CA ALA A 99 -17.48 -56.96 -6.32
C ALA A 99 -16.28 -57.91 -6.07
N LYS A 100 -15.19 -57.40 -5.47
CA LYS A 100 -14.03 -58.14 -4.98
C LYS A 100 -14.13 -58.30 -3.45
N SER A 101 -13.33 -59.18 -2.86
CA SER A 101 -13.29 -59.28 -1.40
C SER A 101 -12.63 -58.03 -0.82
N ILE A 102 -13.28 -57.39 0.15
CA ILE A 102 -12.76 -56.23 0.88
C ILE A 102 -12.87 -56.49 2.37
N SER A 103 -11.88 -56.06 3.15
CA SER A 103 -11.97 -56.13 4.61
C SER A 103 -13.07 -55.23 5.14
N LEU A 104 -13.68 -55.61 6.26
CA LEU A 104 -14.74 -54.85 6.93
C LEU A 104 -14.23 -53.46 7.35
N PHE A 105 -12.95 -53.36 7.75
CA PHE A 105 -12.30 -52.08 7.99
C PHE A 105 -12.14 -51.26 6.70
N GLY A 106 -11.77 -51.88 5.59
CA GLY A 106 -11.68 -51.24 4.27
C GLY A 106 -13.04 -50.70 3.80
N LEU A 107 -14.12 -51.47 4.00
CA LEU A 107 -15.49 -51.01 3.77
C LEU A 107 -15.82 -49.79 4.64
N ARG A 108 -15.51 -49.84 5.94
CA ARG A 108 -15.75 -48.71 6.86
C ARG A 108 -14.99 -47.47 6.41
N ALA A 109 -13.71 -47.61 6.04
CA ALA A 109 -12.89 -46.53 5.50
C ALA A 109 -13.48 -45.96 4.21
N ALA A 110 -13.94 -46.81 3.30
CA ALA A 110 -14.54 -46.37 2.06
C ALA A 110 -15.90 -45.66 2.26
N ILE A 111 -16.73 -46.12 3.21
CA ILE A 111 -17.96 -45.43 3.60
C ILE A 111 -17.64 -44.07 4.23
N ALA A 112 -16.58 -43.96 5.03
CA ALA A 112 -16.15 -42.69 5.60
C ALA A 112 -15.60 -41.72 4.54
N LEU A 113 -15.06 -42.22 3.43
CA LEU A 113 -14.69 -41.39 2.28
C LEU A 113 -15.91 -40.83 1.53
N THR A 114 -17.02 -41.59 1.46
CA THR A 114 -18.24 -41.14 0.76
C THR A 114 -19.15 -40.25 1.60
N LYS A 115 -19.09 -40.38 2.93
CA LYS A 115 -19.78 -39.49 3.87
C LYS A 115 -18.68 -38.72 4.59
N PRO A 116 -18.37 -37.46 4.23
CA PRO A 116 -17.17 -36.74 4.65
C PRO A 116 -17.00 -36.77 6.18
N THR A 117 -16.37 -37.83 6.67
CA THR A 117 -16.27 -38.18 8.08
C THR A 117 -14.89 -38.77 8.32
N TRP A 118 -14.34 -38.49 9.49
CA TRP A 118 -13.03 -38.98 9.88
C TRP A 118 -13.18 -40.26 10.70
N ILE A 119 -12.35 -41.29 10.44
CA ILE A 119 -12.23 -42.47 11.31
C ILE A 119 -11.06 -42.30 12.27
N THR A 120 -11.33 -42.22 13.57
CA THR A 120 -10.29 -42.26 14.60
C THR A 120 -9.99 -43.72 14.95
N CYS A 121 -8.80 -44.20 14.57
CA CYS A 121 -8.34 -45.53 14.96
C CYS A 121 -6.94 -45.43 15.55
N ARG A 122 -6.76 -45.97 16.75
CA ARG A 122 -5.51 -45.87 17.51
C ARG A 122 -4.46 -46.93 17.09
N ASP A 123 -4.87 -47.94 16.32
CA ASP A 123 -3.98 -49.01 15.88
C ASP A 123 -3.08 -48.58 14.71
N LYS A 124 -1.77 -48.75 14.90
CA LYS A 124 -0.73 -48.42 13.91
C LYS A 124 -0.93 -49.13 12.56
N ARG A 125 -1.55 -50.31 12.58
CA ARG A 125 -1.79 -51.13 11.38
C ARG A 125 -2.72 -50.45 10.37
N HIS A 126 -3.65 -49.62 10.84
CA HIS A 126 -4.66 -48.95 10.01
C HIS A 126 -4.39 -47.45 9.80
N TRP A 127 -3.22 -46.95 10.23
CA TRP A 127 -2.87 -45.53 10.12
C TRP A 127 -2.99 -45.00 8.69
N LYS A 128 -2.64 -45.80 7.67
CA LYS A 128 -2.73 -45.37 6.26
C LYS A 128 -4.15 -44.95 5.86
N TYR A 129 -5.18 -45.69 6.29
CA TYR A 129 -6.57 -45.37 6.01
C TYR A 129 -7.07 -44.18 6.83
N MET A 130 -6.62 -44.04 8.07
CA MET A 130 -6.89 -42.86 8.90
C MET A 130 -6.28 -41.60 8.28
N LEU A 131 -5.04 -41.65 7.83
CA LEU A 131 -4.37 -40.54 7.16
C LEU A 131 -5.10 -40.16 5.87
N LEU A 132 -5.48 -41.15 5.06
CA LEU A 132 -6.21 -40.92 3.80
C LEU A 132 -7.58 -40.28 4.05
N THR A 133 -8.39 -40.87 4.93
CA THR A 133 -9.74 -40.35 5.28
C THR A 133 -9.65 -38.98 5.93
N GLY A 134 -8.70 -38.77 6.85
CA GLY A 134 -8.47 -37.47 7.48
C GLY A 134 -8.00 -36.40 6.49
N THR A 135 -7.12 -36.76 5.54
CA THR A 135 -6.64 -35.82 4.50
C THR A 135 -7.78 -35.41 3.57
N ILE A 136 -8.58 -36.36 3.09
CA ILE A 136 -9.71 -36.07 2.20
C ILE A 136 -10.79 -35.28 2.94
N PHE A 137 -11.08 -35.64 4.19
CA PHE A 137 -11.99 -34.86 5.04
C PHE A 137 -11.50 -33.42 5.20
N ALA A 138 -10.22 -33.22 5.54
CA ALA A 138 -9.62 -31.89 5.64
C ALA A 138 -9.69 -31.12 4.31
N MET A 139 -9.39 -31.76 3.19
CA MET A 139 -9.48 -31.13 1.87
C MET A 139 -10.90 -30.67 1.55
N ILE A 140 -11.91 -31.50 1.83
CA ILE A 140 -13.33 -31.15 1.62
C ILE A 140 -13.74 -30.00 2.55
N THR A 141 -13.34 -30.01 3.82
CA THR A 141 -13.70 -28.93 4.76
C THR A 141 -13.04 -27.61 4.42
N PHE A 142 -11.79 -27.63 3.93
CA PHE A 142 -11.09 -26.43 3.49
C PHE A 142 -11.52 -25.93 2.11
N LEU A 143 -12.21 -26.75 1.30
CA LEU A 143 -12.52 -26.43 -0.08
C LEU A 143 -13.33 -25.13 -0.24
N ASN A 144 -14.32 -24.89 0.62
CA ASN A 144 -15.07 -23.65 0.61
C ASN A 144 -14.18 -22.45 0.99
N SER A 145 -13.32 -22.60 1.99
CA SER A 145 -12.35 -21.55 2.33
C SER A 145 -11.39 -21.28 1.17
N CYS A 146 -11.02 -22.32 0.40
CA CYS A 146 -10.13 -22.19 -0.74
C CYS A 146 -10.76 -21.40 -1.87
N TRP A 147 -12.00 -21.74 -2.25
CA TRP A 147 -12.74 -20.98 -3.25
C TRP A 147 -13.00 -19.54 -2.82
N ASN A 148 -13.36 -19.32 -1.54
CA ASN A 148 -13.58 -17.98 -1.03
C ASN A 148 -12.29 -17.15 -1.07
N THR A 149 -11.14 -17.72 -0.67
CA THR A 149 -9.85 -17.03 -0.72
C THR A 149 -9.40 -16.74 -2.16
N LEU A 150 -9.72 -17.63 -3.11
CA LEU A 150 -9.39 -17.43 -4.52
C LEU A 150 -10.25 -16.33 -5.14
N LEU A 151 -11.55 -16.30 -4.84
CA LEU A 151 -12.53 -15.43 -5.50
C LEU A 151 -12.72 -14.08 -4.80
N LEU A 152 -12.40 -13.97 -3.51
CA LEU A 152 -12.56 -12.73 -2.76
C LEU A 152 -11.36 -11.81 -3.04
N PRO A 153 -11.55 -10.67 -3.73
CA PRO A 153 -10.49 -9.71 -3.91
C PRO A 153 -10.10 -9.12 -2.55
N THR A 154 -8.82 -8.84 -2.37
CA THR A 154 -8.28 -8.22 -1.16
C THR A 154 -7.79 -6.82 -1.47
N LEU A 155 -7.65 -5.97 -0.43
CA LEU A 155 -6.92 -4.72 -0.58
C LEU A 155 -5.46 -5.04 -0.90
N ILE A 156 -4.99 -4.52 -2.03
CA ILE A 156 -3.62 -4.64 -2.52
C ILE A 156 -3.05 -3.25 -2.74
N GLU A 157 -1.75 -3.14 -2.51
CA GLU A 157 -0.98 -1.95 -2.86
C GLU A 157 -0.19 -2.27 -4.13
N TRP A 158 -0.55 -1.61 -5.22
CA TRP A 158 0.08 -1.85 -6.50
C TRP A 158 1.12 -0.78 -6.79
N SER A 159 2.38 -1.21 -6.86
CA SER A 159 3.49 -0.32 -7.22
C SER A 159 3.61 -0.18 -8.73
N VAL A 160 3.71 1.07 -9.18
CA VAL A 160 3.75 1.46 -10.58
C VAL A 160 4.89 2.44 -10.77
N THR A 161 5.74 2.22 -11.76
CA THR A 161 6.89 3.10 -12.01
C THR A 161 6.44 4.35 -12.75
N LEU A 162 6.86 5.51 -12.24
CA LEU A 162 6.70 6.81 -12.86
C LEU A 162 8.02 7.20 -13.52
N SER A 163 7.95 7.62 -14.78
CA SER A 163 9.09 8.18 -15.49
C SER A 163 8.66 9.41 -16.25
N GLY A 164 9.39 10.50 -16.10
CA GLY A 164 8.99 11.78 -16.66
C GLY A 164 10.13 12.77 -16.76
N THR A 165 9.76 13.99 -17.07
CA THR A 165 10.67 15.12 -17.07
C THR A 165 10.02 16.31 -16.39
N GLU A 166 10.80 17.08 -15.68
CA GLU A 166 10.37 18.36 -15.12
C GLU A 166 11.30 19.49 -15.57
N MET A 167 10.92 20.73 -15.29
CA MET A 167 11.71 21.90 -15.66
C MET A 167 13.01 21.98 -14.86
N ASP A 168 14.13 22.10 -15.57
CA ASP A 168 15.44 22.35 -14.98
C ASP A 168 15.69 23.86 -14.84
N ILE A 169 15.48 24.37 -13.62
CA ILE A 169 15.70 25.78 -13.29
C ILE A 169 17.19 26.16 -13.26
N SER A 170 18.08 25.16 -13.20
CA SER A 170 19.53 25.38 -13.22
C SER A 170 20.09 25.55 -14.64
N SER A 171 19.31 25.17 -15.66
CA SER A 171 19.74 25.22 -17.05
C SER A 171 20.04 26.65 -17.52
N SER A 172 21.06 26.82 -18.35
CA SER A 172 21.40 28.13 -18.94
C SER A 172 20.24 28.69 -19.76
N THR A 173 19.53 27.82 -20.48
CA THR A 173 18.36 28.19 -21.29
C THR A 173 17.24 28.77 -20.44
N PHE A 174 16.96 28.21 -19.25
CA PHE A 174 15.97 28.78 -18.33
C PHE A 174 16.41 30.16 -17.85
N ASN A 175 17.69 30.31 -17.48
CA ASN A 175 18.23 31.60 -17.05
C ASN A 175 18.18 32.67 -18.15
N ASP A 176 18.42 32.31 -19.41
CA ASP A 176 18.29 33.24 -20.54
C ASP A 176 16.86 33.75 -20.70
N VAL A 177 15.88 32.85 -20.58
CA VAL A 177 14.44 33.20 -20.63
C VAL A 177 14.07 34.07 -19.44
N LEU A 178 14.49 33.70 -18.23
CA LEU A 178 14.23 34.47 -17.02
C LEU A 178 14.86 35.86 -17.10
N SER A 179 16.13 35.96 -17.54
CA SER A 179 16.83 37.23 -17.74
C SER A 179 16.10 38.12 -18.75
N ALA A 180 15.70 37.57 -19.90
CA ALA A 180 14.93 38.30 -20.91
C ALA A 180 13.62 38.86 -20.32
N LEU A 181 12.91 38.08 -19.51
CA LEU A 181 11.70 38.52 -18.83
C LEU A 181 11.97 39.61 -17.78
N LEU A 182 13.00 39.45 -16.95
CA LEU A 182 13.40 40.44 -15.93
C LEU A 182 13.84 41.78 -16.56
N SER A 183 14.45 41.75 -17.75
CA SER A 183 14.92 42.95 -18.45
C SER A 183 13.80 43.75 -19.15
N ASN A 184 12.63 43.15 -19.41
CA ASN A 184 11.56 43.79 -20.16
C ASN A 184 10.75 44.76 -19.28
N LYS A 185 10.64 46.03 -19.67
CA LYS A 185 10.01 47.10 -18.87
C LYS A 185 8.51 46.86 -18.59
N THR A 186 7.78 46.14 -19.46
CA THR A 186 6.40 45.70 -19.20
C THR A 186 6.30 44.61 -18.14
N ALA A 187 7.41 43.92 -17.82
CA ALA A 187 7.46 42.98 -16.72
C ALA A 187 7.40 43.66 -15.36
N ARG A 188 7.59 44.98 -15.24
CA ARG A 188 7.47 45.69 -13.95
C ARG A 188 6.05 45.60 -13.34
N ASP A 189 5.01 45.60 -14.18
CA ASP A 189 3.62 45.41 -13.73
C ASP A 189 3.33 43.93 -13.40
N THR A 190 3.97 43.00 -14.11
CA THR A 190 3.95 41.55 -13.84
C THR A 190 4.69 41.21 -12.54
N TYR A 191 5.80 41.91 -12.28
CA TYR A 191 6.68 41.77 -11.14
C TYR A 191 5.99 42.16 -9.83
N THR A 192 5.21 43.25 -9.85
CA THR A 192 4.38 43.65 -8.70
C THR A 192 3.36 42.56 -8.35
N LYS A 193 2.68 41.97 -9.34
CA LYS A 193 1.70 40.88 -9.11
C LYS A 193 2.33 39.57 -8.64
N ALA A 194 3.49 39.22 -9.20
CA ALA A 194 4.29 38.08 -8.75
C ALA A 194 4.61 38.23 -7.26
N PHE A 195 5.04 39.42 -6.88
CA PHE A 195 5.44 39.76 -5.54
C PHE A 195 4.28 39.89 -4.57
N GLU A 196 3.11 40.35 -4.98
CA GLU A 196 1.89 40.29 -4.17
C GLU A 196 1.51 38.85 -3.79
N THR A 197 1.65 37.89 -4.71
CA THR A 197 1.37 36.47 -4.42
C THR A 197 2.47 35.86 -3.54
N LEU A 198 3.73 36.23 -3.80
CA LEU A 198 4.85 35.83 -2.96
C LEU A 198 4.71 36.41 -1.54
N ASP A 199 4.18 37.62 -1.36
CA ASP A 199 4.09 38.36 -0.09
C ASP A 199 3.56 37.49 1.05
N ILE A 200 2.30 37.06 0.92
CA ILE A 200 1.61 36.27 1.94
C ILE A 200 2.20 34.85 2.02
N THR A 201 2.51 34.28 0.88
CA THR A 201 2.76 32.84 0.77
C THR A 201 4.19 32.47 1.18
N ALA A 202 5.18 33.28 0.81
CA ALA A 202 6.57 33.10 1.21
C ALA A 202 6.73 33.26 2.73
N LEU A 203 5.97 34.18 3.33
CA LEU A 203 5.95 34.39 4.76
C LEU A 203 5.49 33.15 5.53
N PHE A 204 4.44 32.48 5.06
CA PHE A 204 4.01 31.22 5.67
C PHE A 204 5.01 30.09 5.45
N SER A 205 5.62 29.99 4.27
CA SER A 205 6.70 29.01 4.02
C SER A 205 7.90 29.24 4.95
N GLY A 206 8.32 30.50 5.14
CA GLY A 206 9.39 30.87 6.07
C GLY A 206 9.05 30.51 7.52
N ALA A 207 7.88 30.92 8.00
CA ALA A 207 7.43 30.60 9.36
C ALA A 207 7.33 29.07 9.60
N SER A 208 6.87 28.33 8.58
CA SER A 208 6.76 26.88 8.60
C SER A 208 8.13 26.19 8.69
N ALA A 209 9.09 26.64 7.88
CA ALA A 209 10.47 26.14 7.90
C ALA A 209 11.16 26.39 9.24
N ALA A 210 11.01 27.59 9.80
CA ALA A 210 11.53 27.95 11.12
C ALA A 210 10.90 27.10 12.24
N SER A 211 9.56 26.98 12.25
CA SER A 211 8.84 26.17 13.23
C SER A 211 9.21 24.69 13.17
N TYR A 212 9.50 24.16 11.99
CA TYR A 212 10.01 22.80 11.83
C TYR A 212 11.39 22.63 12.50
N ASP A 213 12.32 23.56 12.27
CA ASP A 213 13.65 23.55 12.90
C ASP A 213 13.59 23.72 14.43
N ALA A 214 12.55 24.38 14.94
CA ALA A 214 12.24 24.47 16.36
C ALA A 214 11.62 23.19 16.96
N GLY A 215 11.29 22.18 16.12
CA GLY A 215 10.67 20.93 16.54
C GLY A 215 9.14 20.98 16.69
N VAL A 216 8.48 22.05 16.24
CA VAL A 216 7.03 22.24 16.35
C VAL A 216 6.33 21.70 15.09
N ARG A 217 6.17 20.37 15.04
CA ARG A 217 5.68 19.65 13.84
C ARG A 217 4.23 19.93 13.41
N THR A 218 3.38 20.41 14.32
CA THR A 218 1.95 20.62 14.01
C THR A 218 1.64 21.99 13.41
N SER A 219 2.55 22.96 13.56
CA SER A 219 2.43 24.30 12.96
C SER A 219 3.29 24.49 11.72
N SER A 220 4.03 23.45 11.29
CA SER A 220 4.87 23.46 10.09
C SER A 220 4.14 22.94 8.83
N ILE A 221 2.80 22.87 8.86
CA ILE A 221 2.04 22.52 7.66
C ILE A 221 1.64 23.80 6.94
N PHE A 222 2.14 23.95 5.72
CA PHE A 222 1.86 25.09 4.86
C PHE A 222 1.20 24.64 3.55
N ASN A 223 0.17 25.36 3.08
CA ASN A 223 -0.60 24.98 1.90
C ASN A 223 -0.30 25.90 0.72
N TYR A 224 0.06 25.31 -0.42
CA TYR A 224 0.22 26.04 -1.68
C TYR A 224 -0.29 25.21 -2.86
N ASN A 225 -1.04 25.88 -3.74
CA ASN A 225 -1.54 25.32 -4.99
C ASN A 225 -2.24 23.94 -4.83
N GLY A 226 -3.09 23.80 -3.81
CA GLY A 226 -3.85 22.57 -3.54
C GLY A 226 -3.06 21.46 -2.84
N VAL A 227 -1.85 21.73 -2.38
CA VAL A 227 -0.95 20.76 -1.71
C VAL A 227 -0.50 21.28 -0.36
N SER A 228 -0.35 20.38 0.61
CA SER A 228 0.19 20.68 1.94
C SER A 228 1.65 20.25 2.03
N TYR A 229 2.53 21.05 2.62
CA TYR A 229 3.96 20.74 2.83
C TYR A 229 4.22 20.57 4.31
N SER A 230 4.99 19.55 4.71
CA SER A 230 5.23 19.22 6.13
C SER A 230 6.29 20.07 6.82
N GLU A 231 7.15 20.73 6.06
CA GLU A 231 8.27 21.54 6.56
C GLU A 231 8.29 22.89 5.81
N SER A 232 8.84 22.87 4.61
CA SER A 232 8.84 23.94 3.63
C SER A 232 8.59 23.33 2.25
N THR A 233 8.60 24.17 1.22
CA THR A 233 8.43 23.65 -0.15
C THR A 233 9.68 22.99 -0.73
N ASN A 234 10.85 23.11 -0.08
CA ASN A 234 12.15 22.63 -0.60
C ASN A 234 12.48 23.09 -2.04
N GLY A 235 11.81 24.13 -2.55
CA GLY A 235 11.94 24.57 -3.94
C GLY A 235 11.46 23.58 -4.98
N LEU A 236 10.55 22.68 -4.61
CA LEU A 236 10.03 21.62 -5.46
C LEU A 236 8.93 22.11 -6.39
N LEU A 237 8.75 21.41 -7.51
CA LEU A 237 7.54 21.58 -8.30
C LEU A 237 6.42 20.73 -7.67
N PRO A 238 5.27 21.31 -7.23
CA PRO A 238 4.15 20.54 -6.72
C PRO A 238 3.66 19.62 -7.82
N ALA A 239 3.99 18.35 -7.66
CA ALA A 239 3.62 17.33 -8.59
C ALA A 239 2.29 16.78 -8.11
N VAL A 240 1.16 17.23 -8.69
CA VAL A 240 -0.18 16.76 -8.32
C VAL A 240 -0.85 16.15 -9.54
N ASN A 241 -1.54 15.03 -9.35
CA ASN A 241 -2.37 14.46 -10.39
C ASN A 241 -3.66 15.30 -10.56
N ASP A 242 -4.19 15.38 -11.78
CA ASP A 242 -5.41 16.14 -12.08
C ASP A 242 -6.61 15.66 -11.22
N SER A 243 -6.66 14.36 -10.91
CA SER A 243 -7.71 13.80 -10.03
C SER A 243 -7.63 14.28 -8.58
N ASP A 244 -6.45 14.69 -8.13
CA ASP A 244 -6.16 14.99 -6.72
C ASP A 244 -6.01 16.51 -6.51
N TYR A 245 -6.05 17.30 -7.59
CA TYR A 245 -5.97 18.74 -7.55
C TYR A 245 -7.30 19.34 -7.08
N SER A 246 -7.26 20.02 -5.93
CA SER A 246 -8.43 20.67 -5.32
C SER A 246 -8.54 22.17 -5.64
N GLY A 247 -7.60 22.73 -6.40
CA GLY A 247 -7.54 24.16 -6.71
C GLY A 247 -8.40 24.57 -7.90
N SER A 248 -8.41 25.87 -8.19
CA SER A 248 -9.08 26.41 -9.39
C SER A 248 -8.23 26.17 -10.64
N PRO A 249 -8.83 25.91 -11.82
CA PRO A 249 -8.07 25.77 -13.06
C PRO A 249 -7.29 27.06 -13.40
N VAL A 250 -6.12 26.92 -14.03
CA VAL A 250 -5.30 28.06 -14.47
C VAL A 250 -6.07 28.87 -15.51
N THR A 251 -6.14 30.20 -15.33
CA THR A 251 -6.53 31.11 -16.43
C THR A 251 -5.28 31.42 -17.25
N GLN A 252 -5.37 31.43 -18.59
CA GLN A 252 -4.21 31.60 -19.49
C GLN A 252 -3.38 32.87 -19.23
N THR A 253 -3.91 33.83 -18.48
CA THR A 253 -3.23 35.09 -18.11
C THR A 253 -2.39 35.01 -16.83
N ALA A 254 -2.45 33.90 -16.07
CA ALA A 254 -1.81 33.74 -14.77
C ALA A 254 -0.71 32.67 -14.80
N VAL A 255 0.32 32.89 -15.64
CA VAL A 255 1.41 31.93 -15.89
C VAL A 255 2.77 32.64 -15.90
N GLY A 256 3.86 31.87 -15.85
CA GLY A 256 5.23 32.40 -15.72
C GLY A 256 5.38 33.22 -14.42
N LEU A 257 5.92 34.43 -14.53
CA LEU A 257 6.06 35.33 -13.38
C LEU A 257 4.71 35.82 -12.83
N ALA A 258 3.62 35.80 -13.60
CA ALA A 258 2.29 36.21 -13.13
C ALA A 258 1.48 35.07 -12.49
N PHE A 259 2.12 33.94 -12.17
CA PHE A 259 1.41 32.78 -11.65
C PHE A 259 0.82 33.07 -10.27
N THR A 260 -0.50 32.96 -10.14
CA THR A 260 -1.21 33.15 -8.87
C THR A 260 -1.69 31.83 -8.29
N SER A 261 -2.14 30.92 -9.15
CA SER A 261 -2.63 29.59 -8.81
C SER A 261 -3.00 28.80 -10.06
N GLY A 262 -3.06 27.49 -9.93
CA GLY A 262 -3.73 26.61 -10.88
C GLY A 262 -3.02 25.28 -11.08
N PHE A 263 -3.70 24.34 -11.75
CA PHE A 263 -3.16 23.01 -12.00
C PHE A 263 -1.83 23.07 -12.78
N VAL A 264 -0.78 22.50 -12.19
CA VAL A 264 0.54 22.36 -12.82
C VAL A 264 0.73 20.88 -13.18
N PRO A 265 0.58 20.51 -14.46
CA PRO A 265 0.71 19.11 -14.84
C PRO A 265 2.16 18.66 -14.69
N ILE A 266 2.34 17.49 -14.07
CA ILE A 266 3.62 16.80 -14.13
C ILE A 266 3.69 16.08 -15.46
N ASN A 267 4.77 16.27 -16.22
CA ASN A 267 5.03 15.48 -17.41
C ASN A 267 5.61 14.11 -17.02
N VAL A 268 4.78 13.24 -16.43
CA VAL A 268 5.11 11.85 -16.09
C VAL A 268 4.29 10.89 -16.93
N THR A 269 4.99 9.88 -17.44
CA THR A 269 4.40 8.68 -18.01
C THR A 269 4.35 7.60 -16.93
N ILE A 270 3.21 6.94 -16.88
CA ILE A 270 2.95 5.85 -15.93
C ILE A 270 3.22 4.55 -16.67
N ASP A 271 4.22 3.78 -16.24
CA ASP A 271 4.43 2.42 -16.73
C ASP A 271 3.83 1.44 -15.73
N PRO A 272 2.59 0.92 -15.97
CA PRO A 272 1.95 -0.07 -15.11
C PRO A 272 2.65 -1.43 -15.14
N GLY A 273 3.73 -1.58 -15.91
CA GLY A 273 4.40 -2.85 -16.13
C GLY A 273 3.51 -3.83 -16.88
N ARG A 274 3.66 -5.12 -16.56
CA ARG A 274 2.91 -6.20 -17.22
C ARG A 274 1.50 -6.35 -16.66
N HIS A 275 0.63 -5.39 -16.94
CA HIS A 275 -0.78 -5.47 -16.58
C HIS A 275 -1.64 -5.97 -17.75
N LEU A 276 -2.61 -6.84 -17.47
CA LEU A 276 -3.51 -7.43 -18.48
C LEU A 276 -4.53 -6.42 -19.04
N PHE A 277 -4.81 -5.33 -18.32
CA PHE A 277 -5.78 -4.31 -18.72
C PHE A 277 -5.03 -2.98 -18.91
N GLY A 278 -5.01 -2.45 -20.13
CA GLY A 278 -4.02 -1.47 -20.62
C GLY A 278 -3.95 -0.08 -19.96
N SER A 279 -4.54 0.15 -18.78
CA SER A 279 -4.36 1.37 -17.99
C SER A 279 -4.39 1.06 -16.49
N PRO A 280 -3.57 1.75 -15.68
CA PRO A 280 -3.65 1.62 -14.24
C PRO A 280 -5.01 2.13 -13.72
N PRO A 281 -5.75 1.35 -12.90
CA PRO A 281 -6.91 1.87 -12.17
C PRO A 281 -6.61 3.15 -11.41
N GLN A 282 -7.63 4.01 -11.25
CA GLN A 282 -7.56 5.16 -10.36
C GLN A 282 -7.34 4.71 -8.90
N GLY A 283 -7.88 3.54 -8.53
CA GLY A 283 -7.79 3.02 -7.17
C GLY A 283 -8.62 3.82 -6.16
N LEU A 284 -8.42 3.52 -4.88
CA LEU A 284 -9.04 4.18 -3.73
C LEU A 284 -8.22 5.35 -3.19
N GLY A 285 -6.92 5.27 -3.39
CA GLY A 285 -5.95 6.27 -2.98
C GLY A 285 -4.64 6.02 -3.72
N LYS A 286 -3.89 7.09 -3.91
CA LYS A 286 -2.58 7.08 -4.54
C LYS A 286 -1.61 7.77 -3.61
N ASN A 287 -0.55 7.06 -3.29
CA ASN A 287 0.64 7.64 -2.69
C ASN A 287 1.75 7.51 -3.70
N TYR A 288 2.66 8.46 -3.82
CA TYR A 288 3.79 8.30 -4.73
C TYR A 288 5.04 8.93 -4.17
N THR A 289 6.15 8.32 -4.55
CA THR A 289 7.49 8.79 -4.28
C THR A 289 8.11 9.24 -5.59
N MET A 290 8.85 10.34 -5.60
CA MET A 290 9.48 10.84 -6.81
C MET A 290 10.77 11.58 -6.50
N THR A 291 11.76 11.41 -7.37
CA THR A 291 13.02 12.16 -7.37
C THR A 291 12.82 13.45 -8.15
N GLN A 292 12.95 14.59 -7.49
CA GLN A 292 12.76 15.91 -8.09
C GLN A 292 13.96 16.81 -7.85
N GLN A 293 14.14 17.78 -8.71
CA GLN A 293 14.97 18.92 -8.48
C GLN A 293 14.24 19.88 -7.51
N GLY A 294 14.96 20.33 -6.50
CA GLY A 294 14.56 21.37 -5.57
C GLY A 294 15.48 22.58 -5.65
N LEU A 295 15.16 23.56 -4.82
CA LEU A 295 15.96 24.77 -4.62
C LEU A 295 15.93 25.10 -3.15
N THR A 296 17.10 25.22 -2.53
CA THR A 296 17.23 25.58 -1.11
C THR A 296 18.37 26.57 -0.92
N ALA A 297 18.52 27.04 0.31
CA ALA A 297 19.64 27.87 0.72
C ALA A 297 20.24 27.37 2.03
N GLU A 298 21.55 27.54 2.14
CA GLU A 298 22.21 27.61 3.44
C GLU A 298 22.18 29.07 3.85
N VAL A 299 21.43 29.36 4.92
CA VAL A 299 21.38 30.69 5.52
C VAL A 299 22.16 30.61 6.82
N ASN A 300 23.12 31.51 6.99
CA ASN A 300 23.90 31.63 8.21
C ASN A 300 23.75 33.04 8.77
N CYS A 301 23.08 33.16 9.91
CA CYS A 301 22.79 34.44 10.54
C CYS A 301 23.72 34.67 11.73
N GLN A 302 24.38 35.83 11.75
CA GLN A 302 25.29 36.20 12.83
C GLN A 302 25.18 37.69 13.16
N GLU A 303 25.57 38.05 14.38
CA GLU A 303 25.72 39.44 14.76
C GLU A 303 26.80 40.11 13.89
N ARG A 304 26.50 41.32 13.41
CA ARG A 304 27.35 42.05 12.47
C ARG A 304 28.74 42.32 13.04
N ASN A 305 29.76 41.95 12.27
CA ASN A 305 31.11 42.47 12.46
C ASN A 305 31.20 43.89 11.88
N THR A 306 31.37 44.89 12.76
CA THR A 306 31.33 46.33 12.43
C THR A 306 32.43 46.80 11.46
N SER A 307 33.42 45.95 11.15
CA SER A 307 34.55 46.28 10.27
C SER A 307 34.28 46.12 8.77
N ILE A 308 33.28 45.34 8.37
CA ILE A 308 33.05 44.95 6.96
C ILE A 308 31.77 45.56 6.39
N TYR A 309 30.73 45.64 7.20
CA TYR A 309 29.42 46.16 6.80
C TYR A 309 29.18 47.50 7.46
N SER A 310 28.43 48.38 6.81
CA SER A 310 27.85 49.59 7.40
C SER A 310 26.32 49.54 7.31
N TYR A 311 25.62 49.93 8.38
CA TYR A 311 24.16 49.89 8.45
C TYR A 311 23.68 51.12 9.20
N SER A 312 22.89 51.94 8.53
CA SER A 312 22.35 53.17 9.07
C SER A 312 20.88 53.30 8.71
N ALA A 313 20.07 53.73 9.67
CA ALA A 313 18.67 54.06 9.46
C ALA A 313 18.44 55.50 9.92
N TYR A 314 17.99 56.34 8.99
CA TYR A 314 17.66 57.74 9.23
C TYR A 314 16.15 57.90 9.17
N SER A 315 15.54 58.61 10.13
CA SER A 315 14.12 58.92 10.07
C SER A 315 13.86 60.40 9.83
N ASN A 316 12.88 60.69 8.98
CA ASN A 316 12.23 61.99 8.94
C ASN A 316 10.84 61.86 9.57
N ASN A 317 10.61 62.60 10.65
CA ASN A 317 9.41 62.45 11.46
C ASN A 317 8.46 63.62 11.17
N SER A 318 7.18 63.31 11.01
CA SER A 318 6.12 64.28 10.78
C SER A 318 4.90 63.93 11.64
N THR A 319 4.10 64.91 12.00
CA THR A 319 2.84 64.68 12.73
C THR A 319 1.67 64.85 11.77
N VAL A 320 0.79 63.86 11.71
CA VAL A 320 -0.47 63.94 10.96
C VAL A 320 -1.62 64.10 11.94
N SER A 321 -2.37 65.17 11.78
CA SER A 321 -3.56 65.46 12.58
C SER A 321 -4.83 65.07 11.82
N PHE A 322 -5.69 64.31 12.48
CA PHE A 322 -6.99 63.89 11.94
C PHE A 322 -8.08 64.91 12.31
N PRO A 323 -9.17 65.01 11.52
CA PRO A 323 -10.29 65.91 11.81
C PRO A 323 -10.97 65.65 13.16
N THR A 324 -10.80 64.45 13.73
CA THR A 324 -11.31 64.06 15.05
C THR A 324 -10.55 64.70 16.21
N GLY A 325 -9.44 65.40 15.94
CA GLY A 325 -8.57 65.98 16.96
C GLY A 325 -7.42 65.04 17.39
N ASP A 326 -7.43 63.79 16.93
CA ASP A 326 -6.34 62.85 17.16
C ASP A 326 -5.14 63.19 16.28
N SER A 327 -3.93 62.95 16.77
CA SER A 327 -2.70 63.08 15.99
C SER A 327 -1.85 61.82 16.12
N VAL A 328 -1.21 61.45 15.02
CA VAL A 328 -0.29 60.31 14.96
C VAL A 328 1.03 60.80 14.39
N GLY A 329 2.14 60.40 15.00
CA GLY A 329 3.47 60.60 14.44
C GLY A 329 3.71 59.60 13.31
N LEU A 330 4.26 60.07 12.20
CA LEU A 330 4.75 59.26 11.09
C LEU A 330 6.26 59.42 11.01
N ALA A 331 6.99 58.31 11.09
CA ALA A 331 8.42 58.27 10.80
C ALA A 331 8.63 57.59 9.45
N MET A 332 9.22 58.32 8.51
CA MET A 332 9.71 57.76 7.24
C MET A 332 11.17 57.42 7.42
N TRP A 333 11.53 56.15 7.29
CA TRP A 333 12.89 55.67 7.47
C TRP A 333 13.57 55.45 6.12
N GLU A 334 14.79 55.95 5.98
CA GLU A 334 15.72 55.54 4.93
C GLU A 334 16.80 54.67 5.55
N VAL A 335 16.78 53.40 5.19
CA VAL A 335 17.73 52.40 5.64
C VAL A 335 18.76 52.23 4.54
N MET A 336 20.03 52.40 4.88
CA MET A 336 21.17 52.20 3.99
C MET A 336 22.07 51.10 4.56
N ALA A 337 22.44 50.17 3.69
CA ALA A 337 23.40 49.12 3.96
C ALA A 337 24.59 49.27 3.00
N GLU A 338 25.80 49.39 3.53
CA GLU A 338 27.05 49.36 2.78
C GLU A 338 27.68 47.97 2.94
N CYS A 339 27.95 47.32 1.81
CA CYS A 339 28.48 45.96 1.75
C CYS A 339 29.70 45.91 0.84
N PRO A 340 30.53 44.85 0.92
CA PRO A 340 31.80 44.79 0.20
C PRO A 340 31.70 45.00 -1.32
N ASN A 341 30.57 44.63 -1.91
CA ASN A 341 30.35 44.63 -3.36
C ASN A 341 29.24 45.59 -3.82
N GLY A 342 28.84 46.55 -3.00
CA GLY A 342 27.82 47.53 -3.36
C GLY A 342 26.99 48.02 -2.17
N ASN A 343 26.23 49.08 -2.39
CA ASN A 343 25.33 49.66 -1.40
C ASN A 343 23.88 49.33 -1.77
N SER A 344 23.04 49.20 -0.76
CA SER A 344 21.59 49.02 -0.90
C SER A 344 20.85 50.01 -0.01
N SER A 345 19.71 50.50 -0.47
CA SER A 345 18.81 51.29 0.37
C SER A 345 17.34 50.92 0.20
N MET A 346 16.56 51.12 1.26
CA MET A 346 15.12 50.88 1.27
C MET A 346 14.42 51.91 2.16
N LEU A 347 13.19 52.27 1.77
CA LEU A 347 12.35 53.21 2.49
C LEU A 347 11.25 52.47 3.25
N TYR A 348 11.02 52.86 4.50
CA TYR A 348 9.96 52.31 5.35
C TYR A 348 9.13 53.43 5.96
N THR A 349 7.93 53.10 6.43
CA THR A 349 7.08 54.04 7.17
C THR A 349 6.52 53.37 8.41
N THR A 350 6.63 54.03 9.56
CA THR A 350 6.10 53.54 10.84
C THR A 350 5.35 54.63 11.58
N PHE A 351 4.44 54.22 12.47
CA PHE A 351 3.82 55.11 13.44
C PHE A 351 4.76 55.37 14.61
N THR A 352 4.75 56.61 15.06
CA THR A 352 5.43 57.10 16.26
C THR A 352 4.43 57.88 17.11
N ASN A 353 4.81 58.18 18.34
CA ASN A 353 4.01 59.05 19.17
C ASN A 353 4.01 60.48 18.58
N ALA A 354 2.83 61.08 18.44
CA ALA A 354 2.68 62.41 17.84
C ALA A 354 3.43 63.53 18.57
N THR A 355 3.69 63.37 19.88
CA THR A 355 4.35 64.38 20.71
C THR A 355 5.84 64.14 20.86
N THR A 356 6.26 62.90 21.15
CA THR A 356 7.68 62.58 21.33
C THR A 356 8.38 62.26 20.01
N LEU A 357 7.63 61.94 18.96
CA LEU A 357 8.13 61.42 17.67
C LEU A 357 9.00 60.17 17.84
N GLU A 358 8.89 59.48 18.97
CA GLU A 358 9.58 58.23 19.26
C GLU A 358 8.62 57.04 19.09
N MET A 359 9.19 55.89 18.77
CA MET A 359 8.45 54.64 18.69
C MET A 359 8.24 54.08 20.11
N ASN A 360 7.01 53.68 20.44
CA ASN A 360 6.72 53.07 21.73
C ASN A 360 7.33 51.65 21.78
N PRO A 361 8.26 51.34 22.71
CA PRO A 361 8.89 50.02 22.80
C PRO A 361 7.92 48.88 23.11
N ASP A 362 6.78 49.17 23.75
CA ASP A 362 5.83 48.13 24.17
C ASP A 362 4.84 47.76 23.06
N THR A 363 4.51 48.71 22.17
CA THR A 363 3.45 48.54 21.17
C THR A 363 3.93 48.70 19.73
N GLY A 364 5.09 49.30 19.51
CA GLY A 364 5.66 49.61 18.20
C GLY A 364 7.04 48.97 18.03
N GLY A 365 7.25 48.33 16.89
CA GLY A 365 8.53 47.75 16.52
C GLY A 365 8.92 48.09 15.09
N PHE A 366 10.22 48.30 14.89
CA PHE A 366 10.81 48.50 13.58
C PHE A 366 11.90 47.47 13.37
N LEU A 367 11.72 46.61 12.36
CA LEU A 367 12.69 45.59 11.96
C LEU A 367 12.92 45.71 10.44
N PRO A 368 13.67 46.73 10.01
CA PRO A 368 14.10 46.86 8.63
C PRO A 368 15.05 45.73 8.24
N ALA A 369 14.93 45.31 6.99
CA ALA A 369 15.70 44.23 6.38
C ALA A 369 16.10 44.64 4.95
N VAL A 370 17.38 44.57 4.58
CA VAL A 370 17.84 45.01 3.25
C VAL A 370 18.73 43.96 2.64
N VAL A 371 18.47 43.60 1.38
CA VAL A 371 19.32 42.67 0.62
C VAL A 371 20.51 43.40 0.02
N CYS A 372 21.70 42.80 0.13
CA CYS A 372 22.95 43.44 -0.21
C CYS A 372 23.95 42.49 -0.90
N PRO A 373 24.60 42.90 -2.00
CA PRO A 373 24.37 44.15 -2.74
C PRO A 373 22.99 44.15 -3.42
N GLN A 374 22.52 45.32 -3.85
CA GLN A 374 21.21 45.45 -4.47
C GLN A 374 21.13 44.58 -5.75
N PRO A 375 20.07 43.77 -5.94
CA PRO A 375 19.92 42.97 -7.16
C PRO A 375 20.02 43.82 -8.43
N GLY A 376 20.77 43.36 -9.42
CA GLY A 376 21.02 44.07 -10.68
C GLY A 376 22.17 45.11 -10.65
N THR A 377 22.94 45.18 -9.56
CA THR A 377 24.12 46.07 -9.49
C THR A 377 25.43 45.37 -9.91
N PRO A 378 26.41 46.12 -10.46
CA PRO A 378 27.74 45.57 -10.74
C PRO A 378 28.41 45.11 -9.43
N GLY A 379 28.61 43.80 -9.27
CA GLY A 379 29.14 43.21 -8.04
C GLY A 379 28.18 42.24 -7.34
N PHE A 380 26.94 42.13 -7.82
CA PHE A 380 26.02 41.07 -7.40
C PHE A 380 26.57 39.68 -7.81
N SER A 381 26.57 38.75 -6.85
CA SER A 381 27.14 37.40 -7.04
C SER A 381 26.06 36.42 -7.49
N PRO A 382 26.36 35.49 -8.42
CA PRO A 382 25.38 34.52 -8.88
C PRO A 382 25.11 33.40 -7.87
N TYR A 383 25.92 33.25 -6.81
CA TYR A 383 25.79 32.15 -5.85
C TYR A 383 25.44 32.56 -4.42
N LYS A 384 25.56 33.86 -4.09
CA LYS A 384 25.27 34.34 -2.73
C LYS A 384 24.92 35.81 -2.64
N PHE A 385 24.22 36.19 -1.57
CA PHE A 385 23.96 37.56 -1.17
C PHE A 385 23.71 37.63 0.35
N ASP A 386 23.76 38.83 0.91
CA ASP A 386 23.57 39.06 2.33
C ASP A 386 22.24 39.76 2.61
N ILE A 387 21.62 39.45 3.75
CA ILE A 387 20.46 40.17 4.28
C ILE A 387 20.89 40.88 5.56
N LEU A 388 20.79 42.21 5.59
CA LEU A 388 21.12 43.01 6.76
C LEU A 388 19.86 43.45 7.47
N MET A 389 19.78 43.16 8.77
CA MET A 389 18.62 43.45 9.60
C MET A 389 19.05 44.13 10.90
N ALA A 390 18.21 45.00 11.44
CA ALA A 390 18.43 45.54 12.78
C ALA A 390 17.10 45.84 13.46
N GLY A 391 16.88 45.26 14.63
CA GLY A 391 15.68 45.52 15.42
C GLY A 391 15.76 46.81 16.22
N ARG A 392 14.63 47.52 16.34
CA ARG A 392 14.45 48.68 17.21
C ARG A 392 13.14 48.59 17.99
N ALA A 393 13.08 49.30 19.11
CA ALA A 393 11.91 49.35 20.00
C ALA A 393 11.48 47.93 20.42
N LYS A 394 10.25 47.48 20.13
CA LYS A 394 9.77 46.12 20.44
C LYS A 394 10.71 45.01 19.96
N TYR A 395 11.44 45.22 18.87
CA TYR A 395 12.35 44.24 18.27
C TYR A 395 13.82 44.43 18.65
N ALA A 396 14.13 45.27 19.65
CA ALA A 396 15.51 45.58 20.05
C ALA A 396 16.31 44.37 20.59
N TYR A 397 15.65 43.24 20.83
CA TYR A 397 16.33 41.98 21.15
C TYR A 397 17.16 41.42 19.98
N LEU A 398 16.87 41.84 18.74
CA LEU A 398 17.64 41.44 17.56
C LEU A 398 18.70 42.52 17.27
N PRO A 399 20.00 42.25 17.52
CA PRO A 399 21.06 43.19 17.20
C PRO A 399 21.18 43.36 15.69
N THR A 400 22.09 44.24 15.25
CA THR A 400 22.38 44.31 13.81
C THR A 400 22.93 42.97 13.35
N THR A 401 22.18 42.30 12.49
CA THR A 401 22.38 40.91 12.09
C THR A 401 22.64 40.87 10.60
N VAL A 402 23.60 40.04 10.18
CA VAL A 402 23.87 39.72 8.79
C VAL A 402 23.55 38.25 8.58
N CYS A 403 22.67 37.95 7.64
CA CYS A 403 22.39 36.60 7.19
C CYS A 403 22.98 36.40 5.81
N GLU A 404 24.05 35.61 5.70
CA GLU A 404 24.61 35.20 4.41
C GLU A 404 23.72 34.09 3.83
N VAL A 405 23.26 34.28 2.59
CA VAL A 405 22.42 33.32 1.87
C VAL A 405 23.22 32.72 0.74
N VAL A 406 23.49 31.42 0.81
CA VAL A 406 24.17 30.64 -0.23
C VAL A 406 23.17 29.70 -0.89
N LEU A 407 22.99 29.83 -2.21
CA LEU A 407 21.96 29.10 -2.94
C LEU A 407 22.46 27.74 -3.45
N TYR A 408 21.57 26.73 -3.37
CA TYR A 408 21.82 25.39 -3.86
C TYR A 408 20.65 24.86 -4.69
N VAL A 409 20.98 24.19 -5.79
CA VAL A 409 20.06 23.31 -6.50
C VAL A 409 20.16 21.94 -5.86
N THR A 410 19.04 21.37 -5.46
CA THR A 410 19.00 20.08 -4.77
C THR A 410 18.38 19.00 -5.64
N THR A 411 18.73 17.76 -5.38
CA THR A 411 17.91 16.59 -5.76
C THR A 411 17.26 16.08 -4.50
N VAL A 412 15.96 15.86 -4.54
CA VAL A 412 15.10 15.62 -3.39
C VAL A 412 14.24 14.39 -3.66
N ASP A 413 14.19 13.49 -2.68
CA ASP A 413 13.23 12.40 -2.65
C ASP A 413 11.95 12.91 -1.99
N VAL A 414 10.89 12.98 -2.79
CA VAL A 414 9.60 13.54 -2.39
C VAL A 414 8.61 12.41 -2.19
N THR A 415 7.90 12.42 -1.08
CA THR A 415 6.79 11.51 -0.78
C THR A 415 5.49 12.31 -0.70
N TYR A 416 4.55 11.94 -1.56
CA TYR A 416 3.18 12.45 -1.60
C TYR A 416 2.28 11.43 -0.91
N ASP A 417 1.82 11.76 0.30
CA ASP A 417 0.92 10.93 1.10
C ASP A 417 -0.37 11.69 1.38
N GLN A 418 -1.47 11.29 0.74
CA GLN A 418 -2.80 11.88 0.96
C GLN A 418 -2.85 13.42 0.85
N GLY A 419 -2.04 14.00 -0.06
CA GLY A 419 -1.98 15.45 -0.28
C GLY A 419 -0.98 16.20 0.63
N ILE A 420 -0.26 15.49 1.50
CA ILE A 420 0.88 16.02 2.25
C ILE A 420 2.18 15.64 1.54
N VAL A 421 2.99 16.65 1.26
CA VAL A 421 4.32 16.55 0.67
C VAL A 421 5.35 16.59 1.78
N SER A 422 6.14 15.52 1.81
CA SER A 422 7.35 15.43 2.60
C SER A 422 8.54 15.24 1.66
N ALA A 423 9.66 15.84 1.99
CA ALA A 423 10.78 15.99 1.09
C ALA A 423 12.08 15.78 1.84
N ALA A 424 12.98 14.97 1.27
CA ALA A 424 14.29 14.68 1.82
C ALA A 424 15.39 15.00 0.80
N VAL A 425 16.29 15.92 1.14
CA VAL A 425 17.40 16.31 0.26
C VAL A 425 18.42 15.17 0.15
N VAL A 426 18.69 14.71 -1.07
CA VAL A 426 19.62 13.63 -1.40
C VAL A 426 20.97 14.16 -1.86
N ASP A 427 20.95 15.15 -2.76
CA ASP A 427 22.15 15.79 -3.33
C ASP A 427 21.97 17.31 -3.32
N ARG A 428 23.09 18.04 -3.22
CA ARG A 428 23.13 19.50 -3.27
C ARG A 428 24.27 19.98 -4.15
N ARG A 429 23.97 20.94 -5.03
CA ARG A 429 24.94 21.56 -5.94
C ARG A 429 24.86 23.07 -5.80
N PRO A 430 25.99 23.76 -5.60
CA PRO A 430 25.99 25.21 -5.52
C PRO A 430 25.59 25.80 -6.87
N PHE A 431 25.07 27.03 -6.84
CA PHE A 431 24.79 27.78 -8.06
C PHE A 431 26.07 28.08 -8.85
N GLU A 432 25.94 28.11 -10.17
CA GLU A 432 27.00 28.45 -11.11
C GLU A 432 26.82 29.88 -11.65
N ASP A 433 27.81 30.40 -12.38
CA ASP A 433 27.76 31.74 -12.98
C ASP A 433 26.57 31.91 -13.95
N SER A 434 26.07 30.81 -14.51
CA SER A 434 24.90 30.79 -15.39
C SER A 434 23.58 31.10 -14.66
N ASN A 435 23.54 31.02 -13.32
CA ASN A 435 22.34 31.20 -12.51
C ASN A 435 22.06 32.65 -12.08
N MET A 436 22.76 33.64 -12.64
CA MET A 436 22.66 35.05 -12.23
C MET A 436 21.21 35.56 -12.15
N ALA A 437 20.40 35.32 -13.20
CA ALA A 437 19.02 35.79 -13.26
C ALA A 437 18.13 35.16 -12.18
N LEU A 438 18.34 33.86 -11.89
CA LEU A 438 17.63 33.17 -10.83
C LEU A 438 17.98 33.74 -9.46
N THR A 439 19.27 34.00 -9.19
CA THR A 439 19.73 34.60 -7.94
C THR A 439 19.23 36.03 -7.77
N GLU A 440 19.24 36.83 -8.83
CA GLU A 440 18.66 38.18 -8.83
C GLU A 440 17.16 38.16 -8.53
N PHE A 441 16.42 37.21 -9.09
CA PHE A 441 15.00 37.04 -8.78
C PHE A 441 14.78 36.71 -7.31
N ILE A 442 15.50 35.71 -6.76
CA ILE A 442 15.34 35.28 -5.36
C ILE A 442 15.72 36.41 -4.40
N ALA A 443 16.85 37.07 -4.64
CA ALA A 443 17.30 38.20 -3.84
C ALA A 443 16.30 39.36 -3.91
N SER A 444 15.68 39.59 -5.07
CA SER A 444 14.65 40.61 -5.20
C SER A 444 13.35 40.23 -4.51
N ALA A 445 12.95 38.96 -4.54
CA ALA A 445 11.80 38.46 -3.81
C ALA A 445 12.01 38.66 -2.31
N ILE A 446 13.19 38.31 -1.79
CA ILE A 446 13.56 38.56 -0.38
C ILE A 446 13.56 40.05 -0.07
N ASN A 447 14.11 40.90 -0.93
CA ASN A 447 14.13 42.33 -0.71
C ASN A 447 12.70 42.90 -0.66
N TYR A 448 11.81 42.41 -1.52
CA TYR A 448 10.40 42.77 -1.50
C TYR A 448 9.72 42.34 -0.18
N GLN A 449 9.90 41.08 0.23
CA GLN A 449 9.40 40.56 1.51
C GLN A 449 9.90 41.38 2.69
N ALA A 450 11.19 41.69 2.70
CA ALA A 450 11.84 42.49 3.72
C ALA A 450 11.24 43.90 3.83
N GLY A 451 10.82 44.49 2.71
CA GLY A 451 10.09 45.76 2.65
C GLY A 451 8.66 45.65 3.18
N ASN A 452 7.89 44.68 2.68
CA ASN A 452 6.46 44.54 2.94
C ASN A 452 6.13 43.96 4.32
N ASN A 453 7.05 43.21 4.92
CA ASN A 453 6.86 42.64 6.25
C ASN A 453 6.81 43.70 7.35
N GLN A 454 7.23 44.93 7.07
CA GLN A 454 7.13 46.06 8.00
C GLN A 454 5.80 46.79 7.81
N GLY A 455 4.87 46.58 8.74
CA GLY A 455 3.69 47.42 8.90
C GLY A 455 3.98 48.72 9.65
N PHE A 456 2.94 49.50 9.92
CA PHE A 456 3.11 50.79 10.61
C PHE A 456 3.55 50.63 12.08
N GLN A 457 3.12 49.58 12.77
CA GLN A 457 3.46 49.36 14.19
C GLN A 457 4.17 48.03 14.45
N THR A 458 4.00 47.07 13.55
CA THR A 458 4.48 45.71 13.72
C THR A 458 5.29 45.28 12.51
N ASN A 459 6.12 44.27 12.71
CA ASN A 459 6.82 43.56 11.67
C ASN A 459 6.51 42.07 11.82
N VAL A 460 6.11 41.40 10.74
CA VAL A 460 5.66 40.01 10.86
C VAL A 460 6.81 39.08 11.27
N ILE A 461 8.03 39.30 10.76
CA ILE A 461 9.22 38.54 11.16
C ILE A 461 9.52 38.82 12.63
N GLY A 462 9.52 40.09 13.03
CA GLY A 462 9.79 40.50 14.40
C GLY A 462 8.77 39.95 15.40
N ASP A 463 7.49 39.96 15.05
CA ASP A 463 6.41 39.40 15.87
C ASP A 463 6.52 37.89 15.97
N TYR A 464 6.83 37.19 14.87
CA TYR A 464 7.10 35.75 14.89
C TYR A 464 8.26 35.40 15.83
N LEU A 465 9.38 36.13 15.71
CA LEU A 465 10.56 35.91 16.53
C LEU A 465 10.32 36.21 18.02
N THR A 466 9.34 37.07 18.38
CA THR A 466 9.02 37.33 19.79
C THR A 466 8.61 36.07 20.56
N ALA A 467 8.06 35.06 19.89
CA ALA A 467 7.70 33.79 20.51
C ALA A 467 8.92 33.01 21.05
N TYR A 468 10.13 33.35 20.60
CA TYR A 468 11.37 32.68 20.96
C TYR A 468 12.30 33.53 21.83
N VAL A 469 11.93 34.78 22.14
CA VAL A 469 12.75 35.72 22.92
C VAL A 469 12.95 35.25 24.37
N ASP A 470 11.98 34.55 24.94
CA ASP A 470 12.05 34.00 26.31
C ASP A 470 13.20 32.98 26.50
N SER A 471 13.76 32.46 25.40
CA SER A 471 14.90 31.55 25.44
C SER A 471 16.23 32.22 25.85
N ASN A 472 16.30 33.56 25.88
CA ASN A 472 17.49 34.37 26.16
C ASN A 472 18.74 33.99 25.34
N SER A 473 18.57 33.21 24.27
CA SER A 473 19.65 32.74 23.41
C SER A 473 19.51 33.36 22.03
N THR A 474 20.44 34.25 21.70
CA THR A 474 20.57 34.84 20.36
C THR A 474 20.74 33.75 19.29
N ASP A 475 21.36 32.62 19.64
CA ASP A 475 21.56 31.49 18.73
C ASP A 475 20.23 30.85 18.30
N VAL A 476 19.25 30.78 19.22
CA VAL A 476 17.92 30.27 18.89
C VAL A 476 17.24 31.22 17.91
N ILE A 477 17.30 32.53 18.16
CA ILE A 477 16.71 33.55 17.29
C ILE A 477 17.36 33.51 15.90
N PHE A 478 18.69 33.42 15.83
CA PHE A 478 19.40 33.30 14.56
C PHE A 478 19.02 32.03 13.82
N ARG A 479 18.96 30.88 14.47
CA ARG A 479 18.51 29.63 13.84
C ARG A 479 17.08 29.71 13.30
N GLN A 480 16.17 30.38 14.01
CA GLN A 480 14.81 30.61 13.52
C GLN A 480 14.80 31.53 12.30
N LEU A 481 15.65 32.55 12.29
CA LEU A 481 15.79 33.49 11.19
C LEU A 481 16.42 32.83 9.95
N GLU A 482 17.37 31.92 10.15
CA GLU A 482 17.96 31.07 9.10
C GLU A 482 16.89 30.20 8.45
N GLY A 483 16.10 29.48 9.27
CA GLY A 483 14.97 28.68 8.81
C GLY A 483 13.93 29.52 8.06
N TYR A 484 13.63 30.73 8.55
CA TYR A 484 12.69 31.65 7.92
C TYR A 484 13.13 32.06 6.52
N TRP A 485 14.35 32.58 6.38
CA TRP A 485 14.86 33.01 5.08
C TRP A 485 15.07 31.85 4.12
N ARG A 486 15.50 30.68 4.62
CA ARG A 486 15.56 29.45 3.82
C ARG A 486 14.18 29.09 3.25
N GLY A 487 13.13 29.13 4.07
CA GLY A 487 11.76 28.84 3.63
C GLY A 487 11.22 29.84 2.59
N VAL A 488 11.65 31.11 2.65
CA VAL A 488 11.34 32.13 1.63
C VAL A 488 12.06 31.83 0.31
N VAL A 489 13.34 31.45 0.36
CA VAL A 489 14.11 31.03 -0.82
C VAL A 489 13.48 29.81 -1.48
N GLU A 490 13.19 28.77 -0.70
CA GLU A 490 12.56 27.54 -1.17
C GLU A 490 11.22 27.83 -1.83
N PHE A 491 10.38 28.66 -1.21
CA PHE A 491 9.10 29.04 -1.82
C PHE A 491 9.27 29.81 -3.12
N SER A 492 10.26 30.70 -3.21
CA SER A 492 10.55 31.45 -4.44
C SER A 492 10.91 30.53 -5.61
N GLY A 493 11.68 29.45 -5.33
CA GLY A 493 11.95 28.40 -6.31
C GLY A 493 10.69 27.65 -6.74
N THR A 494 9.87 27.23 -5.77
CA THR A 494 8.59 26.55 -6.00
C THR A 494 7.61 27.39 -6.83
N PHE A 495 7.54 28.69 -6.54
CA PHE A 495 6.73 29.67 -7.28
C PHE A 495 7.15 29.75 -8.75
N LEU A 496 8.45 29.92 -9.02
CA LEU A 496 8.97 29.96 -10.39
C LEU A 496 8.67 28.66 -11.13
N ARG A 497 9.01 27.52 -10.53
CA ARG A 497 8.77 26.20 -11.14
C ARG A 497 7.30 26.00 -11.48
N SER A 498 6.40 26.37 -10.57
CA SER A 498 4.95 26.26 -10.76
C SER A 498 4.48 27.15 -11.91
N GLY A 499 4.90 28.41 -11.94
CA GLY A 499 4.48 29.36 -12.96
C GLY A 499 4.95 29.01 -14.36
N PHE A 500 6.20 28.57 -14.50
CA PHE A 500 6.76 28.21 -15.80
C PHE A 500 6.37 26.80 -16.27
N SER A 501 6.00 25.90 -15.36
CA SER A 501 5.48 24.57 -15.71
C SER A 501 3.96 24.55 -15.96
N ALA A 502 3.24 25.61 -15.56
CA ALA A 502 1.83 25.76 -15.89
C ALA A 502 1.62 25.86 -17.41
N THR A 503 0.52 25.29 -17.91
CA THR A 503 0.19 25.30 -19.35
C THR A 503 0.14 26.74 -19.89
N GLY A 504 1.03 27.06 -20.84
CA GLY A 504 1.17 28.40 -21.41
C GLY A 504 2.15 29.33 -20.68
N GLY A 505 2.82 28.87 -19.62
CA GLY A 505 3.84 29.64 -18.88
C GLY A 505 5.15 29.85 -19.62
N LEU A 506 5.43 29.01 -20.61
CA LEU A 506 6.49 29.22 -21.58
C LEU A 506 5.88 29.60 -22.94
N PRO A 507 6.64 30.29 -23.81
CA PRO A 507 6.24 30.50 -25.21
C PRO A 507 6.05 29.18 -25.98
N TRP A 508 6.48 28.06 -25.40
CA TRP A 508 6.39 26.72 -25.94
C TRP A 508 5.21 25.96 -25.31
N THR A 509 4.54 25.12 -26.10
CA THR A 509 3.46 24.25 -25.61
C THR A 509 3.98 23.06 -24.79
N GLU A 510 5.27 22.73 -24.93
CA GLU A 510 5.95 21.63 -24.23
C GLU A 510 7.29 22.13 -23.70
N ILE A 511 7.76 21.60 -22.56
CA ILE A 511 9.06 21.93 -21.97
C ILE A 511 10.16 21.40 -22.91
N PRO A 512 11.00 22.28 -23.50
CA PRO A 512 12.09 21.86 -24.36
C PRO A 512 13.04 20.86 -23.67
N SER A 513 13.56 19.88 -24.42
CA SER A 513 14.45 18.84 -23.87
C SER A 513 15.78 19.36 -23.32
N ASN A 514 16.19 20.57 -23.72
CA ASN A 514 17.37 21.28 -23.19
C ASN A 514 17.07 22.10 -21.92
N THR A 515 15.81 22.15 -21.48
CA THR A 515 15.35 22.81 -20.25
C THR A 515 14.68 21.83 -19.29
N SER A 516 14.82 20.53 -19.53
CA SER A 516 14.19 19.51 -18.71
C SER A 516 15.20 18.57 -18.07
N VAL A 517 14.89 18.14 -16.86
CA VAL A 517 15.62 17.11 -16.12
C VAL A 517 14.72 15.90 -15.93
N VAL A 518 15.31 14.71 -15.98
CA VAL A 518 14.56 13.46 -15.80
C VAL A 518 14.12 13.33 -14.35
N THR A 519 12.86 12.96 -14.15
CA THR A 519 12.29 12.64 -12.84
C THR A 519 11.76 11.22 -12.86
N ASN A 520 12.08 10.45 -11.82
CA ASN A 520 11.65 9.06 -11.68
C ASN A 520 10.98 8.85 -10.33
N GLY A 521 10.01 7.96 -10.28
CA GLY A 521 9.26 7.71 -9.05
C GLY A 521 8.56 6.36 -9.03
N ILE A 522 7.93 6.07 -7.90
CA ILE A 522 7.07 4.90 -7.71
C ILE A 522 5.74 5.40 -7.15
N MET A 523 4.65 5.11 -7.84
CA MET A 523 3.28 5.31 -7.39
C MET A 523 2.75 4.02 -6.79
N PHE A 524 2.22 4.13 -5.59
CA PHE A 524 1.50 3.11 -4.87
C PHE A 524 -0.01 3.38 -4.99
N VAL A 525 -0.67 2.55 -5.79
CA VAL A 525 -2.12 2.61 -5.99
C VAL A 525 -2.78 1.60 -5.06
N SER A 526 -3.53 2.10 -4.08
CA SER A 526 -4.35 1.24 -3.20
C SER A 526 -5.62 0.84 -3.93
N THR A 527 -5.84 -0.46 -4.15
CA THR A 527 -7.04 -0.96 -4.87
C THR A 527 -7.45 -2.36 -4.41
N TYR A 528 -8.61 -2.84 -4.84
CA TYR A 528 -9.03 -4.23 -4.60
C TYR A 528 -8.59 -5.13 -5.76
N GLY A 529 -8.01 -6.28 -5.43
CA GLY A 529 -7.53 -7.22 -6.42
C GLY A 529 -6.80 -8.42 -5.81
N TRP A 530 -5.92 -9.02 -6.61
CA TRP A 530 -5.10 -10.17 -6.23
C TRP A 530 -3.61 -9.89 -6.47
N GLU A 531 -2.77 -10.44 -5.59
CA GLU A 531 -1.32 -10.25 -5.60
C GLU A 531 -0.60 -11.61 -5.55
N GLN A 532 0.38 -11.82 -6.42
CA GLN A 532 1.14 -13.07 -6.55
C GLN A 532 1.87 -13.52 -5.26
N GLY A 533 2.21 -12.59 -4.36
CA GLY A 533 3.14 -12.80 -3.24
C GLY A 533 2.65 -13.69 -2.10
N ARG A 534 1.41 -14.19 -2.11
CA ARG A 534 0.87 -14.93 -0.97
C ARG A 534 1.06 -16.44 -1.12
N LEU A 535 1.87 -17.04 -0.24
CA LEU A 535 2.02 -18.51 -0.09
C LEU A 535 0.68 -19.25 0.02
N ILE A 536 -0.36 -18.54 0.46
CA ILE A 536 -1.72 -19.09 0.55
C ILE A 536 -2.19 -19.63 -0.80
N TYR A 537 -1.88 -18.99 -1.93
CA TYR A 537 -2.32 -19.45 -3.24
C TYR A 537 -1.68 -20.77 -3.67
N LEU A 538 -0.41 -21.02 -3.29
CA LEU A 538 0.23 -22.33 -3.47
C LEU A 538 -0.46 -23.42 -2.65
N PHE A 539 -0.92 -23.09 -1.44
CA PHE A 539 -1.67 -24.02 -0.62
C PHE A 539 -3.06 -24.34 -1.21
N LEU A 540 -3.79 -23.31 -1.68
CA LEU A 540 -5.07 -23.49 -2.38
C LEU A 540 -4.93 -24.44 -3.57
N PHE A 541 -3.86 -24.24 -4.33
CA PHE A 541 -3.51 -25.04 -5.49
C PHE A 541 -3.32 -26.52 -5.17
N VAL A 542 -2.59 -26.85 -4.09
CA VAL A 542 -2.38 -28.23 -3.66
C VAL A 542 -3.72 -28.89 -3.33
N ILE A 543 -4.63 -28.18 -2.68
CA ILE A 543 -5.96 -28.70 -2.35
C ILE A 543 -6.78 -28.99 -3.62
N PHE A 544 -6.86 -28.02 -4.55
CA PHE A 544 -7.63 -28.21 -5.78
C PHE A 544 -7.09 -29.35 -6.64
N THR A 545 -5.76 -29.44 -6.78
CA THR A 545 -5.11 -30.51 -7.57
C THR A 545 -5.28 -31.88 -6.94
N MET A 546 -5.18 -32.00 -5.61
CA MET A 546 -5.39 -33.27 -4.92
C MET A 546 -6.84 -33.74 -5.02
N ILE A 547 -7.82 -32.84 -4.85
CA ILE A 547 -9.24 -33.21 -5.02
C ILE A 547 -9.51 -33.66 -6.45
N TRP A 548 -9.01 -32.93 -7.45
CA TRP A 548 -9.13 -33.35 -8.85
C TRP A 548 -8.48 -34.71 -9.11
N LEU A 549 -7.27 -34.92 -8.62
CA LEU A 549 -6.53 -36.17 -8.82
C LEU A 549 -7.28 -37.36 -8.21
N VAL A 550 -7.77 -37.21 -6.97
CA VAL A 550 -8.55 -38.26 -6.30
C VAL A 550 -9.85 -38.55 -7.06
N THR A 551 -10.57 -37.53 -7.52
CA THR A 551 -11.80 -37.69 -8.31
C THR A 551 -11.53 -38.43 -9.62
N VAL A 552 -10.51 -38.02 -10.38
CA VAL A 552 -10.16 -38.62 -11.67
C VAL A 552 -9.66 -40.06 -11.50
N ILE A 553 -8.84 -40.34 -10.49
CA ILE A 553 -8.40 -41.71 -10.19
C ILE A 553 -9.59 -42.59 -9.81
N ALA A 554 -10.47 -42.13 -8.92
CA ALA A 554 -11.65 -42.89 -8.49
C ALA A 554 -12.57 -43.20 -9.69
N ALA A 555 -12.91 -42.19 -10.49
CA ALA A 555 -13.74 -42.38 -11.66
C ALA A 555 -13.05 -43.25 -12.72
N GLY A 556 -11.73 -43.13 -12.90
CA GLY A 556 -10.95 -43.88 -13.88
C GLY A 556 -10.84 -45.37 -13.51
N LEU A 557 -10.66 -45.66 -12.22
CA LEU A 557 -10.71 -47.02 -11.69
C LEU A 557 -12.10 -47.63 -11.88
N SER A 558 -13.16 -46.87 -11.63
CA SER A 558 -14.54 -47.29 -11.86
C SER A 558 -14.78 -47.63 -13.35
N LEU A 559 -14.42 -46.73 -14.26
CA LEU A 559 -14.59 -46.94 -15.71
C LEU A 559 -13.78 -48.14 -16.22
N LYS A 560 -12.54 -48.31 -15.75
CA LYS A 560 -11.71 -49.48 -16.08
C LYS A 560 -12.37 -50.78 -15.64
N ASN A 561 -12.92 -50.81 -14.43
CA ASN A 561 -13.60 -52.00 -13.90
C ASN A 561 -14.89 -52.31 -14.68
N GLU A 562 -15.65 -51.29 -15.09
CA GLU A 562 -16.84 -51.44 -15.95
C GLU A 562 -16.49 -52.02 -17.32
N LEU A 563 -15.43 -51.52 -17.96
CA LEU A 563 -14.96 -52.01 -19.27
C LEU A 563 -14.45 -53.47 -19.21
N GLN A 564 -13.84 -53.88 -18.10
CA GLN A 564 -13.33 -55.25 -17.94
C GLN A 564 -14.44 -56.26 -17.64
N HIS A 565 -15.54 -55.83 -17.01
CA HIS A 565 -16.64 -56.69 -16.60
C HIS A 565 -17.98 -56.05 -16.98
N PRO A 566 -18.32 -55.98 -18.28
CA PRO A 566 -19.62 -55.47 -18.72
C PRO A 566 -20.72 -56.40 -18.20
N ARG A 567 -21.30 -56.06 -17.04
CA ARG A 567 -22.41 -56.83 -16.46
C ARG A 567 -23.67 -56.58 -17.28
N GLY A 568 -24.28 -57.68 -17.72
CA GLY A 568 -25.63 -57.67 -18.26
C GLY A 568 -26.64 -57.49 -17.12
N ASP A 569 -27.49 -56.49 -17.30
CA ASP A 569 -28.67 -56.11 -16.53
C ASP A 569 -28.53 -55.55 -15.09
N ASP A 570 -29.16 -54.37 -14.96
CA ASP A 570 -29.28 -53.46 -13.85
C ASP A 570 -30.09 -54.01 -12.68
N VAL A 571 -29.48 -54.08 -11.49
CA VAL A 571 -30.21 -53.81 -10.24
C VAL A 571 -29.35 -53.00 -9.27
N VAL A 572 -29.82 -51.78 -9.03
CA VAL A 572 -29.25 -50.71 -8.19
C VAL A 572 -29.05 -51.20 -6.75
N PHE A 573 -27.84 -51.62 -6.41
CA PHE A 573 -27.42 -51.84 -5.03
C PHE A 573 -26.61 -50.62 -4.57
N ASP A 574 -27.24 -49.71 -3.83
CA ASP A 574 -26.56 -48.57 -3.20
C ASP A 574 -25.99 -48.98 -1.84
N TYR A 575 -24.69 -49.23 -1.76
CA TYR A 575 -23.96 -49.55 -0.51
C TYR A 575 -23.87 -48.35 0.44
N CYS A 576 -24.19 -47.13 -0.01
CA CYS A 576 -24.32 -45.97 0.87
C CYS A 576 -25.68 -45.89 1.55
N ASP A 577 -26.69 -46.59 1.02
CA ASP A 577 -27.97 -46.80 1.67
C ASP A 577 -27.81 -47.87 2.77
N PRO A 578 -27.95 -47.50 4.06
CA PRO A 578 -27.83 -48.46 5.15
C PRO A 578 -28.85 -49.59 5.03
N ILE A 579 -30.02 -49.38 4.42
CA ILE A 579 -31.04 -50.42 4.24
C ILE A 579 -30.55 -51.48 3.25
N HIS A 580 -29.97 -51.05 2.13
CA HIS A 580 -29.37 -51.96 1.16
C HIS A 580 -28.19 -52.72 1.79
N LEU A 581 -27.33 -52.03 2.53
CA LEU A 581 -26.21 -52.67 3.22
C LEU A 581 -26.68 -53.70 4.27
N ILE A 582 -27.65 -53.34 5.11
CA ILE A 582 -28.22 -54.21 6.14
C ILE A 582 -28.94 -55.40 5.52
N THR A 583 -29.74 -55.18 4.46
CA THR A 583 -30.46 -56.27 3.78
C THR A 583 -29.50 -57.24 3.10
N ALA A 584 -28.43 -56.76 2.46
CA ALA A 584 -27.40 -57.63 1.90
C ALA A 584 -26.58 -58.36 2.97
N ALA A 585 -26.28 -57.70 4.10
CA ALA A 585 -25.57 -58.30 5.24
C ALA A 585 -26.43 -59.39 5.92
N ALA A 586 -27.72 -59.11 6.15
CA ALA A 586 -28.67 -60.06 6.70
C ALA A 586 -28.90 -61.24 5.75
N ALA A 587 -29.05 -60.98 4.45
CA ALA A 587 -29.20 -62.03 3.43
C ALA A 587 -27.96 -62.92 3.29
N GLY A 588 -26.78 -62.42 3.66
CA GLY A 588 -25.52 -63.15 3.67
C GLY A 588 -25.16 -63.83 4.99
N GLY A 589 -26.01 -63.71 6.02
CA GLY A 589 -25.77 -64.34 7.32
C GLY A 589 -24.66 -63.67 8.15
N LEU A 590 -24.32 -62.40 7.88
CA LEU A 590 -23.29 -61.68 8.66
C LEU A 590 -23.67 -61.53 10.15
N GLU A 591 -24.97 -61.50 10.48
CA GLU A 591 -25.49 -61.35 11.85
C GLU A 591 -24.95 -62.44 12.78
N GLY A 592 -24.90 -63.70 12.31
CA GLY A 592 -24.37 -64.81 13.11
C GLY A 592 -22.84 -64.82 13.22
N GLN A 593 -22.14 -64.14 12.31
CA GLN A 593 -20.67 -64.16 12.24
C GLN A 593 -20.00 -63.00 13.01
N LEU A 594 -20.75 -61.94 13.31
CA LEU A 594 -20.28 -60.75 14.03
C LEU A 594 -20.45 -60.85 15.56
N TYR A 595 -20.61 -62.05 16.11
CA TYR A 595 -20.81 -62.29 17.54
C TYR A 595 -19.69 -61.66 18.40
N GLY A 596 -20.05 -60.94 19.47
CA GLY A 596 -19.09 -60.34 20.42
C GLY A 596 -18.69 -58.87 20.16
N LEU A 597 -19.39 -58.16 19.25
CA LEU A 597 -19.20 -56.72 19.01
C LEU A 597 -19.35 -55.83 20.26
N GLU A 598 -20.03 -56.32 21.31
CA GLU A 598 -20.22 -55.60 22.57
C GLU A 598 -18.93 -55.40 23.37
N HIS A 599 -17.89 -56.23 23.13
CA HIS A 599 -16.59 -56.09 23.77
C HIS A 599 -15.60 -55.36 22.86
N HIS A 600 -14.81 -54.45 23.43
CA HIS A 600 -13.83 -53.63 22.69
C HIS A 600 -12.81 -54.47 21.90
N ASP A 601 -12.54 -55.70 22.34
CA ASP A 601 -11.67 -56.68 21.67
C ASP A 601 -12.37 -57.50 20.58
N GLY A 602 -13.70 -57.57 20.60
CA GLY A 602 -14.50 -58.21 19.57
C GLY A 602 -14.57 -57.37 18.30
N LEU A 603 -14.58 -56.04 18.44
CA LEU A 603 -14.50 -55.11 17.30
C LEU A 603 -13.19 -55.32 16.52
N LYS A 604 -12.05 -55.35 17.22
CA LYS A 604 -10.72 -55.56 16.61
C LYS A 604 -10.58 -56.91 15.90
N ARG A 605 -11.15 -57.98 16.47
CA ARG A 605 -11.08 -59.33 15.87
C ARG A 605 -11.90 -59.45 14.58
N ASN A 606 -12.92 -58.62 14.42
CA ASN A 606 -13.82 -58.68 13.27
C ASN A 606 -13.42 -57.71 12.14
N GLU A 607 -12.40 -56.85 12.33
CA GLU A 607 -11.93 -55.88 11.33
C GLU A 607 -11.26 -56.54 10.11
N GLU A 608 -10.69 -57.73 10.28
CA GLU A 608 -10.01 -58.51 9.24
C GLU A 608 -10.95 -59.40 8.42
N ILE A 609 -12.24 -59.47 8.75
CA ILE A 609 -13.21 -60.26 8.00
C ILE A 609 -13.32 -59.70 6.58
N GLU A 610 -13.01 -60.53 5.58
CA GLU A 610 -13.20 -60.16 4.18
C GLU A 610 -14.62 -60.48 3.74
N ILE A 611 -15.31 -59.47 3.22
CA ILE A 611 -16.66 -59.57 2.69
C ILE A 611 -16.64 -59.36 1.17
N ARG A 612 -17.50 -60.08 0.45
CA ARG A 612 -17.68 -59.92 -1.00
C ARG A 612 -19.16 -59.89 -1.34
N TYR A 613 -19.52 -59.02 -2.29
CA TYR A 613 -20.87 -59.00 -2.83
C TYR A 613 -21.06 -60.09 -3.88
N VAL A 614 -22.02 -60.98 -3.66
CA VAL A 614 -22.37 -62.07 -4.59
C VAL A 614 -23.83 -61.91 -5.02
N GLU A 615 -24.06 -61.95 -6.34
CA GLU A 615 -25.39 -62.09 -6.92
C GLU A 615 -25.66 -63.58 -7.14
N GLU A 616 -26.62 -64.15 -6.39
CA GLU A 616 -27.14 -65.48 -6.73
C GLU A 616 -27.96 -65.34 -8.01
N GLY A 617 -27.60 -66.14 -9.02
CA GLY A 617 -28.30 -66.17 -10.30
C GLY A 617 -29.80 -66.40 -10.14
N ILE A 618 -30.56 -65.97 -11.15
CA ILE A 618 -32.02 -66.12 -11.20
C ILE A 618 -32.35 -67.61 -11.05
N GLY A 619 -32.92 -68.01 -9.91
CA GLY A 619 -33.44 -69.36 -9.74
C GLY A 619 -34.57 -69.62 -10.74
N GLU A 620 -34.74 -70.87 -11.18
CA GLU A 620 -35.67 -71.32 -12.23
C GLU A 620 -37.14 -70.85 -12.10
N GLN A 621 -37.53 -70.26 -10.97
CA GLN A 621 -38.87 -69.74 -10.69
C GLN A 621 -39.10 -68.26 -11.08
N GLY A 622 -38.16 -67.60 -11.77
CA GLY A 622 -38.36 -66.21 -12.24
C GLY A 622 -38.49 -65.17 -11.13
N ARG A 623 -38.10 -65.51 -9.89
CA ARG A 623 -38.03 -64.56 -8.77
C ARG A 623 -36.71 -63.79 -8.83
N ARG A 624 -36.79 -62.49 -8.50
CA ARG A 624 -35.65 -61.53 -8.50
C ARG A 624 -34.39 -62.15 -7.90
N ALA A 625 -33.25 -61.95 -8.56
CA ALA A 625 -31.93 -62.38 -8.10
C ALA A 625 -31.72 -61.98 -6.62
N LYS A 626 -31.38 -62.96 -5.78
CA LYS A 626 -31.12 -62.73 -4.36
C LYS A 626 -29.68 -62.22 -4.22
N LYS A 627 -29.52 -61.06 -3.60
CA LYS A 627 -28.23 -60.40 -3.40
C LYS A 627 -27.78 -60.61 -1.96
N ARG A 628 -26.54 -61.03 -1.73
CA ARG A 628 -26.01 -61.23 -0.37
C ARG A 628 -24.54 -60.87 -0.24
N LEU A 629 -24.15 -60.37 0.93
CA LEU A 629 -22.76 -60.13 1.32
C LEU A 629 -22.21 -61.39 1.99
N GLU A 630 -21.32 -62.11 1.32
CA GLU A 630 -20.72 -63.32 1.87
C GLU A 630 -19.36 -63.02 2.52
N VAL A 631 -19.04 -63.70 3.61
CA VAL A 631 -17.69 -63.71 4.17
C VAL A 631 -16.83 -64.68 3.38
N VAL A 632 -15.76 -64.16 2.78
CA VAL A 632 -14.85 -64.92 1.89
C VAL A 632 -13.77 -65.64 2.68
N SER A 633 -13.24 -65.01 3.73
CA SER A 633 -12.20 -65.59 4.56
C SER A 633 -12.24 -65.01 5.98
N ARG A 634 -12.10 -65.90 6.96
CA ARG A 634 -11.89 -65.55 8.37
C ARG A 634 -10.43 -65.84 8.71
N PRO A 635 -9.68 -64.90 9.32
CA PRO A 635 -8.38 -65.23 9.88
C PRO A 635 -8.58 -66.33 10.93
N GLU A 636 -7.90 -67.46 10.74
CA GLU A 636 -7.93 -68.58 11.68
C GLU A 636 -7.38 -68.07 13.03
N PRO A 637 -8.10 -68.26 14.15
CA PRO A 637 -7.66 -67.74 15.43
C PRO A 637 -6.30 -68.33 15.77
N GLN A 638 -5.26 -67.49 15.81
CA GLN A 638 -3.97 -67.92 16.32
C GLN A 638 -4.18 -68.50 17.73
N PRO A 639 -3.65 -69.70 18.03
CA PRO A 639 -3.83 -70.32 19.33
C PRO A 639 -3.28 -69.36 20.38
N THR A 640 -4.17 -68.94 21.29
CA THR A 640 -3.84 -68.12 22.44
C THR A 640 -2.83 -68.87 23.28
N MET A 641 -1.56 -68.49 23.16
CA MET A 641 -0.53 -68.94 24.08
C MET A 641 -0.89 -68.34 25.44
N GLN A 642 -1.34 -69.21 26.37
CA GLN A 642 -1.61 -68.85 27.75
C GLN A 642 -0.30 -68.34 28.37
N VAL A 643 -0.16 -67.01 28.46
CA VAL A 643 0.90 -66.40 29.26
C VAL A 643 0.48 -66.55 30.73
N PRO A 644 1.36 -67.07 31.61
CA PRO A 644 1.04 -67.25 33.03
C PRO A 644 0.75 -65.91 33.70
N VAL A 645 -0.28 -65.90 34.53
CA VAL A 645 -0.61 -64.84 35.48
C VAL A 645 0.58 -64.66 36.43
N PRO A 646 1.22 -63.48 36.52
CA PRO A 646 2.25 -63.23 37.53
C PRO A 646 1.60 -63.01 38.90
N GLU A 647 2.20 -63.63 39.91
CA GLU A 647 1.90 -63.44 41.33
C GLU A 647 2.05 -61.98 41.79
N PRO A 648 1.32 -61.57 42.84
CA PRO A 648 1.35 -60.21 43.36
C PRO A 648 2.62 -59.96 44.17
N HIS A 649 3.56 -59.19 43.62
CA HIS A 649 4.70 -58.70 44.38
C HIS A 649 4.38 -57.41 45.14
N HIS A 650 4.82 -57.42 46.39
CA HIS A 650 4.70 -56.41 47.42
C HIS A 650 4.96 -54.97 46.98
N THR A 651 4.08 -54.11 47.48
CA THR A 651 4.18 -52.66 47.60
C THR A 651 5.50 -52.25 48.27
N MET A 652 6.31 -51.46 47.55
CA MET A 652 7.36 -50.64 48.13
C MET A 652 7.00 -49.17 47.86
N GLN A 653 6.65 -48.45 48.92
CA GLN A 653 6.46 -47.01 48.91
C GLN A 653 7.80 -46.31 48.66
N MET A 654 7.82 -45.40 47.69
CA MET A 654 8.84 -44.35 47.58
C MET A 654 8.14 -43.00 47.33
N PRO A 655 8.80 -41.89 47.72
CA PRO A 655 8.12 -40.69 48.21
C PRO A 655 7.60 -39.78 47.10
N VAL A 656 6.57 -39.04 47.48
CA VAL A 656 5.93 -37.94 46.74
C VAL A 656 6.97 -36.84 46.44
N PRO A 657 7.15 -36.41 45.18
CA PRO A 657 7.83 -35.15 44.88
C PRO A 657 6.84 -33.99 45.08
N GLU A 658 7.25 -33.00 45.87
CA GLU A 658 6.62 -31.69 45.96
C GLU A 658 6.56 -30.99 44.58
N PRO A 659 5.51 -30.20 44.31
CA PRO A 659 5.42 -29.41 43.09
C PRO A 659 6.32 -28.18 43.19
N HIS A 660 7.39 -28.14 42.40
CA HIS A 660 8.16 -26.91 42.18
C HIS A 660 7.43 -26.01 41.15
N PRO A 661 7.25 -24.70 41.43
CA PRO A 661 6.47 -23.80 40.62
C PRO A 661 7.39 -23.01 39.68
N ASP A 662 7.55 -23.47 38.45
CA ASP A 662 8.11 -22.65 37.37
C ASP A 662 7.15 -22.62 36.18
N THR A 663 6.01 -21.96 36.44
CA THR A 663 5.19 -21.35 35.39
C THR A 663 6.01 -20.24 34.73
N LEU A 664 6.36 -20.45 33.47
CA LEU A 664 6.79 -19.39 32.55
C LEU A 664 5.66 -18.34 32.48
N GLN A 665 5.80 -17.25 33.21
CA GLN A 665 4.92 -16.08 33.09
C GLN A 665 5.26 -15.35 31.79
N ILE A 666 4.42 -15.53 30.77
CA ILE A 666 4.34 -14.60 29.66
C ILE A 666 3.60 -13.35 30.20
N PRO A 667 4.18 -12.13 30.11
CA PRO A 667 3.56 -10.94 30.67
C PRO A 667 2.22 -10.64 30.00
N ALA A 668 1.17 -10.45 30.80
CA ALA A 668 -0.17 -10.06 30.36
C ALA A 668 -0.25 -8.69 29.63
N GLN A 669 0.89 -8.01 29.44
CA GLN A 669 1.00 -6.80 28.62
C GLN A 669 1.18 -7.06 27.12
N GLU A 670 1.65 -8.25 26.68
CA GLU A 670 1.79 -8.55 25.25
C GLU A 670 0.49 -9.05 24.61
N LEU A 671 -0.39 -9.72 25.37
CA LEU A 671 -1.68 -10.19 24.88
C LEU A 671 -2.73 -9.07 24.68
N ARG A 672 -2.54 -7.88 25.28
CA ARG A 672 -3.36 -6.69 24.98
C ARG A 672 -2.94 -5.95 23.71
N ARG A 673 -1.69 -6.08 23.28
CA ARG A 673 -1.18 -5.44 22.04
C ARG A 673 -1.72 -6.09 20.77
N TRP A 674 -2.04 -7.39 20.82
CA TRP A 674 -2.61 -8.11 19.68
C TRP A 674 -4.12 -7.89 19.51
N HIS A 675 -4.81 -7.40 20.53
CA HIS A 675 -6.27 -7.20 20.48
C HIS A 675 -6.71 -5.78 20.10
N THR A 676 -5.78 -4.81 20.06
CA THR A 676 -6.07 -3.40 19.72
C THR A 676 -5.73 -3.02 18.28
N ASN A 677 -5.08 -3.90 17.50
CA ASN A 677 -4.76 -3.67 16.08
C ASN A 677 -5.73 -4.39 15.11
N PHE A 678 -6.88 -4.87 15.59
CA PHE A 678 -7.85 -5.60 14.76
C PHE A 678 -9.32 -5.25 15.05
N ILE A 679 -9.58 -4.04 15.56
CA ILE A 679 -10.91 -3.40 15.53
C ILE A 679 -10.75 -2.02 14.91
#